data_AF-A0A961FWU1-F1
#
_entry.id   AF-A0A961FWU1-F1
#
_cell.length_a   1.000
_cell.length_b   1.000
_cell.length_c   1.000
_cell.angle_alpha   90.00
_cell.angle_beta   90.00
_cell.angle_gamma   90.00
#
_symmetry.space_group_name_H-M   'P 1'
#
loop_
_entity.id
_entity.type
_entity.pdbx_description
1 polymer ?
#
loop_
_entity_poly.entity_id
_entity_poly.type
_entity_poly.pdbx_seq_one_letter_code
_entity_poly.pdbx_strand_id
1 'polypeptide(L)'
;MSSDESANAAENPTPETPTEAVLLLLDESEEDRAQLLEQLSGLSVRTHAVASTDEARALVETLDRLDIYIAGIPEAEGKSVFDLHEELAARFGPVATAYCSASDMSSYYPLVHRGEMLFFKPIDDAVLREWLSKAAGVDFAEPASTPPETAASAGEELPETTLPPGTVLGDYRIGKLIQHDEHFAMYEAEQTSIGRRVALKTLFRQWRRDPEWVGLFAHEARARALVSHPDISLVYEAAQERGVNYYTLELVDGPTLGELARSHTGLDDATLWRVLKVIAGVLNYLQANKMAHRALSADTIFLVNSGHPRVANPVKYGEPIEDFSTQMVRIAEAIRPFLKGPARPDPRLVALVERLDPHRIDAIRTPHGLEEAIRHLEDEALQPEAPEQIEQRTNRTALIVGGFAVALIAFGLLIARFLVGGGSEARDLDGMVLIPSGAFVYQDGEKIELPAYWIGEYEVTIADYAKFLADLAAHPEKAGVLRHPDQPDIKTTYRPPDWDEIYAAAKKGRKFSGMPLDLNCPAIQVDWWDAHAYAAWKGHRLPTEEEWEKAARGREGAQFPWGDELDLKKFNSGAEDAESGPDTADGRRYCGPVDAFPEDVSKYGVGGLAGNVSEWTATWSTGPDNPDQKFPIKRGASFATKEGFQLTARRPAKSAGEATLWTGFRTASDQDPARLPDPAAANAPQPAAQPKAEGGETPPPAPEPAPTPAPEPKPAEGNATPAAPASEPAADPAAPPATPSANPAPDQ
;
A
#
# COMPACT_ATOMS: atom_id res chain seq x y z
N MET A 1 -6.50 82.97 28.58
CA MET A 1 -7.90 83.38 28.74
C MET A 1 -8.72 82.64 27.70
N SER A 2 -9.64 81.81 28.18
CA SER A 2 -10.88 81.30 27.57
C SER A 2 -10.88 80.66 26.18
N SER A 3 -11.24 79.36 26.16
CA SER A 3 -12.26 78.68 25.32
C SER A 3 -11.90 77.17 25.28
N ASP A 4 -12.61 76.31 26.01
CA ASP A 4 -13.77 75.49 25.55
C ASP A 4 -13.31 74.25 24.77
N GLU A 5 -13.82 73.02 24.91
CA GLU A 5 -15.13 72.48 25.29
C GLU A 5 -14.93 70.97 25.58
N SER A 6 -15.34 70.43 26.73
CA SER A 6 -16.60 69.69 26.99
C SER A 6 -16.69 68.25 26.43
N ALA A 7 -16.66 67.31 27.38
CA ALA A 7 -17.50 66.11 27.56
C ALA A 7 -18.18 65.44 26.35
N ASN A 8 -17.98 64.12 26.24
CA ASN A 8 -19.10 63.21 26.03
C ASN A 8 -18.84 61.84 26.67
N ALA A 9 -19.62 61.53 27.70
CA ALA A 9 -19.80 60.18 28.22
C ALA A 9 -20.84 59.50 27.32
N ALA A 10 -20.40 58.52 26.53
CA ALA A 10 -21.29 57.65 25.78
C ALA A 10 -21.53 56.37 26.59
N GLU A 11 -22.81 56.03 26.73
CA GLU A 11 -23.36 54.84 27.35
C GLU A 11 -22.68 53.57 26.84
N ASN A 12 -22.23 52.70 27.75
CA ASN A 12 -21.87 51.34 27.41
C ASN A 12 -23.14 50.58 26.99
N PRO A 13 -23.17 49.92 25.82
CA PRO A 13 -24.29 49.06 25.45
C PRO A 13 -24.40 47.91 26.44
N THR A 14 -25.63 47.62 26.84
CA THR A 14 -26.03 46.46 27.64
C THR A 14 -25.60 45.19 26.90
N PRO A 15 -25.02 44.17 27.57
CA PRO A 15 -24.64 42.94 26.88
C PRO A 15 -25.89 42.24 26.35
N GLU A 16 -25.94 42.07 25.03
CA GLU A 16 -26.94 41.24 24.36
C GLU A 16 -26.93 39.85 24.99
N THR A 17 -28.12 39.29 25.22
CA THR A 17 -28.28 37.93 25.74
C THR A 17 -27.66 36.95 24.73
N PRO A 18 -26.86 35.95 25.14
CA PRO A 18 -26.24 35.02 24.18
C PRO A 18 -27.35 34.33 23.40
N THR A 19 -27.33 34.49 22.08
CA THR A 19 -28.39 33.97 21.22
C THR A 19 -28.18 32.47 21.06
N GLU A 20 -29.11 31.66 21.57
CA GLU A 20 -29.12 30.19 21.46
C GLU A 20 -28.85 29.75 20.01
N ALA A 21 -27.85 28.88 19.79
CA ALA A 21 -27.47 28.42 18.45
C ALA A 21 -28.52 27.45 17.87
N VAL A 22 -28.73 27.43 16.56
CA VAL A 22 -29.68 26.55 15.87
C VAL A 22 -28.92 25.41 15.19
N LEU A 23 -29.24 24.18 15.58
CA LEU A 23 -28.60 22.96 15.08
C LEU A 23 -29.59 22.09 14.31
N LEU A 24 -29.19 21.64 13.13
CA LEU A 24 -29.87 20.59 12.38
C LEU A 24 -29.10 19.28 12.55
N LEU A 25 -29.77 18.26 13.10
CA LEU A 25 -29.26 16.91 13.24
C LEU A 25 -29.98 16.01 12.23
N LEU A 26 -29.25 15.54 11.23
CA LEU A 26 -29.74 14.57 10.25
C LEU A 26 -29.08 13.23 10.54
N ASP A 27 -29.84 12.19 10.84
CA ASP A 27 -29.30 10.83 10.91
C ASP A 27 -30.45 9.86 10.70
N GLU A 28 -30.30 8.77 9.94
CA GLU A 28 -31.39 7.81 9.71
C GLU A 28 -31.67 6.95 10.95
N SER A 29 -30.65 6.71 11.77
CA SER A 29 -30.71 5.85 12.96
C SER A 29 -31.39 6.57 14.13
N GLU A 30 -32.52 6.02 14.59
CA GLU A 30 -33.25 6.57 15.74
C GLU A 30 -32.44 6.51 17.03
N GLU A 31 -31.63 5.46 17.20
CA GLU A 31 -30.75 5.26 18.35
C GLU A 31 -29.61 6.29 18.38
N ASP A 32 -28.95 6.51 17.24
CA ASP A 32 -27.86 7.51 17.15
C ASP A 32 -28.40 8.93 17.33
N ARG A 33 -29.59 9.24 16.77
CA ARG A 33 -30.27 10.53 17.03
C ARG A 33 -30.55 10.71 18.50
N ALA A 34 -31.08 9.69 19.19
CA ALA A 34 -31.40 9.78 20.61
C ALA A 34 -30.13 10.00 21.46
N GLN A 35 -29.04 9.29 21.16
CA GLN A 35 -27.76 9.43 21.84
C GLN A 35 -27.16 10.84 21.65
N LEU A 36 -27.15 11.36 20.42
CA LEU A 36 -26.66 12.70 20.15
C LEU A 36 -27.53 13.78 20.80
N LEU A 37 -28.86 13.61 20.79
CA LEU A 37 -29.76 14.53 21.50
C LEU A 37 -29.51 14.53 23.02
N GLU A 38 -29.17 13.39 23.61
CA GLU A 38 -28.77 13.30 25.02
C GLU A 38 -27.45 14.04 25.28
N GLN A 39 -26.45 13.86 24.42
CA GLN A 39 -25.16 14.57 24.52
C GLN A 39 -25.32 16.09 24.34
N LEU A 40 -26.20 16.51 23.43
CA LEU A 40 -26.52 17.93 23.21
C LEU A 40 -27.40 18.51 24.32
N SER A 41 -27.97 17.69 25.20
CA SER A 41 -28.79 18.19 26.31
C SER A 41 -27.98 19.06 27.27
N GLY A 42 -28.56 20.17 27.71
CA GLY A 42 -27.89 21.15 28.58
C GLY A 42 -26.95 22.13 27.86
N LEU A 43 -26.77 22.00 26.55
CA LEU A 43 -26.11 23.02 25.74
C LEU A 43 -27.09 24.12 25.32
N SER A 44 -26.60 25.36 25.15
CA SER A 44 -27.39 26.50 24.65
C SER A 44 -27.65 26.40 23.13
N VAL A 45 -28.22 25.27 22.70
CA VAL A 45 -28.44 24.91 21.30
C VAL A 45 -29.87 24.40 21.11
N ARG A 46 -30.62 25.05 20.22
CA ARG A 46 -31.91 24.59 19.74
C ARG A 46 -31.70 23.56 18.63
N THR A 47 -32.00 22.31 18.93
CA THR A 47 -31.79 21.20 17.99
C THR A 47 -33.08 20.82 17.27
N HIS A 48 -33.00 20.70 15.94
CA HIS A 48 -34.02 20.09 15.10
C HIS A 48 -33.46 18.78 14.54
N ALA A 49 -34.05 17.65 14.92
CA ALA A 49 -33.64 16.32 14.47
C ALA A 49 -34.58 15.78 13.39
N VAL A 50 -34.04 15.25 12.30
CA VAL A 50 -34.77 14.70 11.15
C VAL A 50 -34.14 13.39 10.70
N ALA A 51 -34.94 12.53 10.06
CA ALA A 51 -34.50 11.19 9.66
C ALA A 51 -34.00 11.11 8.20
N SER A 52 -34.34 12.10 7.36
CA SER A 52 -34.02 12.09 5.94
C SER A 52 -33.69 13.48 5.39
N THR A 53 -32.99 13.53 4.26
CA THR A 53 -32.64 14.78 3.57
C THR A 53 -33.87 15.52 3.04
N ASP A 54 -34.94 14.82 2.67
CA ASP A 54 -36.21 15.44 2.25
C ASP A 54 -36.93 16.15 3.41
N GLU A 55 -36.95 15.53 4.59
CA GLU A 55 -37.46 16.17 5.82
C GLU A 55 -36.60 17.38 6.19
N ALA A 56 -35.28 17.26 6.05
CA ALA A 56 -34.35 18.35 6.29
C ALA A 56 -34.63 19.55 5.38
N ARG A 57 -34.83 19.34 4.07
CA ARG A 57 -35.18 20.40 3.11
C ARG A 57 -36.50 21.08 3.44
N ALA A 58 -37.53 20.31 3.78
CA ALA A 58 -38.82 20.88 4.16
C ALA A 58 -38.73 21.73 5.44
N LEU A 59 -37.92 21.30 6.41
CA LEU A 59 -37.67 22.04 7.64
C LEU A 59 -36.86 23.31 7.37
N VAL A 60 -35.82 23.23 6.55
CA VAL A 60 -34.93 24.35 6.19
C VAL A 60 -35.71 25.52 5.58
N GLU A 61 -36.78 25.25 4.83
CA GLU A 61 -37.65 26.30 4.28
C GLU A 61 -38.31 27.17 5.36
N THR A 62 -38.48 26.64 6.57
CA THR A 62 -39.10 27.32 7.71
C THR A 62 -38.10 27.96 8.67
N LEU A 63 -36.80 27.72 8.48
CA LEU A 63 -35.75 28.27 9.34
C LEU A 63 -35.25 29.62 8.79
N ASP A 64 -35.14 30.60 9.70
CA ASP A 64 -34.56 31.91 9.42
C ASP A 64 -33.03 31.93 9.61
N ARG A 65 -32.49 30.96 10.36
CA ARG A 65 -31.06 30.83 10.68
C ARG A 65 -30.69 29.36 10.92
N LEU A 66 -29.48 28.98 10.54
CA LEU A 66 -28.86 27.71 10.89
C LEU A 66 -27.38 27.94 11.20
N ASP A 67 -26.92 27.46 12.36
CA ASP A 67 -25.54 27.67 12.81
C ASP A 67 -24.71 26.37 12.74
N ILE A 68 -25.35 25.22 13.02
CA ILE A 68 -24.69 23.92 13.11
C ILE A 68 -25.44 22.88 12.27
N TYR A 69 -24.70 22.05 11.55
CA TYR A 69 -25.22 20.90 10.84
C TYR A 69 -24.43 19.65 11.22
N ILE A 70 -25.10 18.67 11.84
CA ILE A 70 -24.53 17.36 12.14
C ILE A 70 -25.26 16.33 11.30
N ALA A 71 -24.52 15.56 10.49
CA ALA A 71 -25.12 14.63 9.56
C ALA A 71 -24.49 13.23 9.63
N GLY A 72 -25.32 12.23 9.93
CA GLY A 72 -25.04 10.83 9.68
C GLY A 72 -24.90 10.59 8.18
N ILE A 73 -23.80 9.99 7.74
CA ILE A 73 -23.63 9.52 6.35
C ILE A 73 -24.15 8.08 6.28
N PRO A 74 -25.33 7.86 5.67
CA PRO A 74 -25.86 6.52 5.46
C PRO A 74 -25.02 5.78 4.41
N GLU A 75 -24.96 4.46 4.52
CA GLU A 75 -24.12 3.59 3.69
C GLU A 75 -24.50 3.65 2.20
N ALA A 76 -25.77 3.96 1.87
CA ALA A 76 -26.29 3.97 0.51
C ALA A 76 -26.48 5.37 -0.13
N GLU A 77 -26.49 6.47 0.65
CA GLU A 77 -26.97 7.79 0.20
C GLU A 77 -26.07 9.00 0.55
N GLY A 78 -24.76 8.78 0.76
CA GLY A 78 -23.84 9.84 1.19
C GLY A 78 -23.84 11.11 0.32
N LYS A 79 -24.06 10.99 -1.01
CA LYS A 79 -24.11 12.16 -1.92
C LYS A 79 -25.23 13.15 -1.55
N SER A 80 -26.38 12.66 -1.11
CA SER A 80 -27.53 13.53 -0.80
C SER A 80 -27.28 14.41 0.43
N VAL A 81 -26.46 13.93 1.37
CA VAL A 81 -26.05 14.65 2.59
C VAL A 81 -25.10 15.81 2.27
N PHE A 82 -24.18 15.61 1.32
CA PHE A 82 -23.27 16.67 0.84
C PHE A 82 -23.99 17.67 -0.08
N ASP A 83 -24.88 17.21 -0.96
CA ASP A 83 -25.71 18.09 -1.79
C ASP A 83 -26.57 19.02 -0.88
N LEU A 84 -27.12 18.48 0.22
CA LEU A 84 -27.84 19.26 1.23
C LEU A 84 -26.91 20.26 1.96
N HIS A 85 -25.67 19.90 2.28
CA HIS A 85 -24.71 20.84 2.88
C HIS A 85 -24.49 22.06 1.97
N GLU A 86 -24.32 21.86 0.66
CA GLU A 86 -24.15 22.97 -0.29
C GLU A 86 -25.40 23.86 -0.33
N GLU A 87 -26.60 23.27 -0.32
CA GLU A 87 -27.87 24.00 -0.26
C GLU A 87 -27.98 24.86 1.04
N LEU A 88 -27.59 24.29 2.18
CA LEU A 88 -27.56 24.97 3.47
C LEU A 88 -26.58 26.14 3.47
N ALA A 89 -25.36 25.93 2.95
CA ALA A 89 -24.34 26.94 2.86
C ALA A 89 -24.74 28.10 1.93
N ALA A 90 -25.44 27.80 0.83
CA ALA A 90 -25.95 28.81 -0.09
C ALA A 90 -27.06 29.66 0.53
N ARG A 91 -27.90 29.09 1.41
CA ARG A 91 -29.02 29.79 2.06
C ARG A 91 -28.61 30.59 3.29
N PHE A 92 -27.84 30.00 4.19
CA PHE A 92 -27.53 30.57 5.50
C PHE A 92 -26.11 31.13 5.61
N GLY A 93 -25.26 30.93 4.59
CA GLY A 93 -23.82 31.20 4.69
C GLY A 93 -23.07 30.04 5.35
N PRO A 94 -21.82 30.24 5.80
CA PRO A 94 -21.02 29.17 6.38
C PRO A 94 -21.71 28.52 7.59
N VAL A 95 -21.98 27.21 7.51
CA VAL A 95 -22.56 26.41 8.59
C VAL A 95 -21.50 25.49 9.18
N ALA A 96 -21.35 25.48 10.51
CA ALA A 96 -20.41 24.58 11.18
C ALA A 96 -20.89 23.14 10.98
N THR A 97 -20.13 22.35 10.20
CA THR A 97 -20.59 21.04 9.74
C THR A 97 -19.72 19.90 10.29
N ALA A 98 -20.39 18.87 10.81
CA ALA A 98 -19.78 17.61 11.17
C ALA A 98 -20.53 16.44 10.54
N TYR A 99 -19.78 15.49 9.99
CA TYR A 99 -20.33 14.25 9.48
C TYR A 99 -19.96 13.09 10.38
N CYS A 100 -20.88 12.14 10.56
CA CYS A 100 -20.62 10.95 11.35
C CYS A 100 -20.99 9.68 10.59
N SER A 101 -20.19 8.62 10.72
CA SER A 101 -20.54 7.30 10.19
C SER A 101 -19.96 6.20 11.07
N ALA A 102 -20.62 5.04 11.05
CA ALA A 102 -20.10 3.80 11.64
C ALA A 102 -19.15 3.06 10.67
N SER A 103 -19.15 3.42 9.39
CA SER A 103 -18.41 2.76 8.31
C SER A 103 -17.18 3.57 7.87
N ASP A 104 -16.27 2.95 7.10
CA ASP A 104 -15.09 3.63 6.54
C ASP A 104 -15.52 4.76 5.57
N MET A 105 -15.14 6.00 5.91
CA MET A 105 -15.50 7.20 5.17
C MET A 105 -14.41 7.70 4.21
N SER A 106 -13.36 6.90 3.94
CA SER A 106 -12.23 7.30 3.10
C SER A 106 -12.62 7.80 1.71
N SER A 107 -13.72 7.29 1.13
CA SER A 107 -14.28 7.74 -0.15
C SER A 107 -14.87 9.16 -0.12
N TYR A 108 -15.24 9.66 1.07
CA TYR A 108 -15.85 10.97 1.27
C TYR A 108 -14.86 12.05 1.72
N TYR A 109 -13.63 11.67 2.09
CA TYR A 109 -12.59 12.63 2.51
C TYR A 109 -12.32 13.75 1.48
N PRO A 110 -12.41 13.53 0.16
CA PRO A 110 -12.27 14.61 -0.83
C PRO A 110 -13.43 15.62 -0.84
N LEU A 111 -14.60 15.25 -0.29
CA LEU A 111 -15.80 16.08 -0.23
C LEU A 111 -15.91 16.88 1.08
N VAL A 112 -15.04 16.61 2.04
CA VAL A 112 -15.01 17.31 3.33
C VAL A 112 -14.10 18.52 3.23
N HIS A 113 -14.65 19.70 3.46
CA HIS A 113 -13.95 20.96 3.34
C HIS A 113 -13.20 21.33 4.63
N ARG A 114 -12.24 22.26 4.49
CA ARG A 114 -11.38 22.71 5.58
C ARG A 114 -12.21 23.37 6.69
N GLY A 115 -12.27 22.76 7.87
CA GLY A 115 -13.02 23.25 9.04
C GLY A 115 -14.23 22.38 9.39
N GLU A 116 -14.60 21.46 8.49
CA GLU A 116 -15.59 20.42 8.75
C GLU A 116 -14.94 19.23 9.44
N MET A 117 -15.73 18.51 10.24
CA MET A 117 -15.24 17.38 11.01
C MET A 117 -15.85 16.06 10.55
N LEU A 118 -15.04 15.01 10.63
CA LEU A 118 -15.47 13.64 10.47
C LEU A 118 -15.36 12.92 11.81
N PHE A 119 -16.48 12.39 12.28
CA PHE A 119 -16.55 11.57 13.49
C PHE A 119 -16.87 10.12 13.13
N PHE A 120 -16.21 9.20 13.83
CA PHE A 120 -16.69 7.82 13.88
C PHE A 120 -17.79 7.71 14.93
N LYS A 121 -18.84 6.94 14.64
CA LYS A 121 -19.89 6.62 15.61
C LYS A 121 -19.38 5.52 16.58
N PRO A 122 -19.73 5.59 17.88
CA PRO A 122 -20.40 6.70 18.55
C PRO A 122 -19.47 7.90 18.77
N ILE A 123 -20.01 9.13 18.66
CA ILE A 123 -19.22 10.36 18.83
C ILE A 123 -18.89 10.55 20.32
N ASP A 124 -17.62 10.79 20.62
CA ASP A 124 -17.19 11.12 21.99
C ASP A 124 -17.74 12.49 22.43
N ASP A 125 -18.37 12.54 23.60
CA ASP A 125 -19.06 13.73 24.13
C ASP A 125 -18.10 14.91 24.36
N ALA A 126 -16.87 14.65 24.81
CA ALA A 126 -15.88 15.70 25.03
C ALA A 126 -15.40 16.28 23.70
N VAL A 127 -15.20 15.42 22.69
CA VAL A 127 -14.83 15.84 21.33
C VAL A 127 -15.95 16.63 20.66
N LEU A 128 -17.21 16.20 20.79
CA LEU A 128 -18.36 16.90 20.25
C LEU A 128 -18.50 18.30 20.87
N ARG A 129 -18.35 18.43 22.20
CA ARG A 129 -18.39 19.72 22.91
C ARG A 129 -17.21 20.63 22.52
N GLU A 130 -16.00 20.10 22.45
CA GLU A 130 -14.83 20.87 22.03
C GLU A 130 -14.99 21.40 20.58
N TRP A 131 -15.52 20.57 19.68
CA TRP A 131 -15.81 21.03 18.33
C TRP A 131 -16.91 22.10 18.30
N LEU A 132 -18.03 21.91 19.00
CA LEU A 132 -19.14 22.88 19.05
C LEU A 132 -18.69 24.26 19.56
N SER A 133 -17.83 24.31 20.58
CA SER A 133 -17.27 25.57 21.08
C SER A 133 -16.37 26.28 20.05
N LYS A 134 -15.54 25.53 19.32
CA LYS A 134 -14.57 26.11 18.38
C LYS A 134 -15.19 26.47 17.03
N ALA A 135 -16.09 25.63 16.52
CA ALA A 135 -16.65 25.75 15.18
C ALA A 135 -17.89 26.65 15.13
N ALA A 136 -18.74 26.60 16.16
CA ALA A 136 -20.01 27.33 16.18
C ALA A 136 -20.05 28.47 17.20
N GLY A 137 -18.95 28.71 17.95
CA GLY A 137 -18.87 29.78 18.94
C GLY A 137 -19.90 29.66 20.06
N VAL A 138 -20.36 28.44 20.36
CA VAL A 138 -21.36 28.16 21.40
C VAL A 138 -20.70 28.27 22.77
N ASP A 139 -21.06 29.30 23.53
CA ASP A 139 -20.62 29.48 24.92
C ASP A 139 -21.34 28.49 25.85
N PHE A 140 -20.56 27.66 26.54
CA PHE A 140 -21.07 26.71 27.52
C PHE A 140 -21.31 27.41 28.85
N ALA A 141 -22.56 27.38 29.36
CA ALA A 141 -22.81 27.71 30.75
C ALA A 141 -22.20 26.59 31.64
N GLU A 142 -21.30 26.95 32.56
CA GLU A 142 -20.73 26.01 33.52
C GLU A 142 -21.85 25.27 34.28
N PRO A 143 -21.97 23.94 34.20
CA PRO A 143 -22.84 23.23 35.10
C PRO A 143 -22.19 23.25 36.48
N ALA A 144 -22.96 23.68 37.49
CA ALA A 144 -22.57 23.66 38.89
C ALA A 144 -22.17 22.23 39.30
N SER A 145 -20.87 21.96 39.30
CA SER A 145 -20.31 20.69 39.73
C SER A 145 -20.38 20.59 41.25
N THR A 146 -21.47 20.02 41.75
CA THR A 146 -21.42 19.29 43.02
C THR A 146 -21.08 17.84 42.63
N PRO A 147 -19.89 17.31 42.97
CA PRO A 147 -19.56 15.96 42.56
C PRO A 147 -20.40 14.94 43.33
N PRO A 148 -20.91 13.88 42.70
CA PRO A 148 -21.46 12.76 43.43
C PRO A 148 -20.32 12.07 44.18
N GLU A 149 -20.38 12.19 45.50
CA GLU A 149 -19.58 11.45 46.45
C GLU A 149 -19.84 9.95 46.25
N THR A 150 -18.98 9.29 45.49
CA THR A 150 -18.91 7.82 45.51
C THR A 150 -17.47 7.34 45.34
N ALA A 151 -16.89 7.00 46.48
CA ALA A 151 -15.78 6.07 46.68
C ALA A 151 -14.50 6.30 45.85
N ALA A 152 -13.79 7.39 46.15
CA ALA A 152 -12.34 7.37 46.05
C ALA A 152 -11.78 6.35 47.06
N SER A 153 -11.34 5.19 46.58
CA SER A 153 -10.34 4.41 47.30
C SER A 153 -9.04 5.22 47.30
N ALA A 154 -8.52 5.49 48.50
CA ALA A 154 -7.25 6.17 48.71
C ALA A 154 -6.10 5.59 47.86
N GLY A 155 -5.31 6.46 47.24
CA GLY A 155 -4.05 6.10 46.56
C GLY A 155 -3.33 7.31 45.97
N GLU A 156 -2.36 7.84 46.72
CA GLU A 156 -1.24 8.75 46.37
C GLU A 156 -1.42 9.78 45.22
N GLU A 157 -1.36 11.08 45.56
CA GLU A 157 -1.15 12.15 44.58
C GLU A 157 0.20 11.96 43.87
N LEU A 158 0.16 11.81 42.53
CA LEU A 158 1.37 11.71 41.72
C LEU A 158 2.11 13.06 41.66
N PRO A 159 3.46 13.06 41.75
CA PRO A 159 4.28 14.27 41.73
C PRO A 159 4.17 15.08 40.43
N GLU A 160 4.53 16.37 40.51
CA GLU A 160 4.30 17.34 39.42
C GLU A 160 5.17 17.09 38.17
N THR A 161 6.42 16.68 38.37
CA THR A 161 7.42 16.58 37.30
C THR A 161 7.64 15.14 36.87
N THR A 162 8.23 14.28 37.71
CA THR A 162 8.58 12.91 37.33
C THR A 162 7.89 11.86 38.20
N LEU A 163 7.36 10.82 37.56
CA LEU A 163 6.78 9.67 38.25
C LEU A 163 7.86 8.86 38.99
N PRO A 164 7.65 8.50 40.27
CA PRO A 164 8.59 7.67 41.03
C PRO A 164 8.72 6.27 40.43
N PRO A 165 9.91 5.63 40.47
CA PRO A 165 10.04 4.21 40.16
C PRO A 165 9.10 3.36 41.02
N GLY A 166 8.46 2.36 40.41
CA GLY A 166 7.45 1.51 41.03
C GLY A 166 6.01 2.01 40.86
N THR A 167 5.80 3.25 40.37
CA THR A 167 4.46 3.78 40.06
C THR A 167 3.78 2.88 39.03
N VAL A 168 2.51 2.55 39.26
CA VAL A 168 1.69 1.79 38.29
C VAL A 168 0.77 2.75 37.55
N LEU A 169 0.90 2.77 36.23
CA LEU A 169 0.09 3.54 35.30
C LEU A 169 -0.53 2.60 34.26
N GLY A 170 -1.81 2.30 34.43
CA GLY A 170 -2.52 1.29 33.64
C GLY A 170 -1.92 -0.09 33.88
N ASP A 171 -1.56 -0.77 32.79
CA ASP A 171 -0.84 -2.05 32.82
C ASP A 171 0.69 -1.89 33.03
N TYR A 172 1.19 -0.66 33.12
CA TYR A 172 2.63 -0.39 33.12
C TYR A 172 3.17 -0.05 34.51
N ARG A 173 4.26 -0.71 34.90
CA ARG A 173 5.06 -0.37 36.08
C ARG A 173 6.24 0.49 35.65
N ILE A 174 6.27 1.74 36.11
CA ILE A 174 7.35 2.70 35.83
C ILE A 174 8.63 2.23 36.50
N GLY A 175 9.72 2.21 35.75
CA GLY A 175 11.07 1.88 36.19
C GLY A 175 11.98 3.11 36.17
N LYS A 176 13.08 3.01 35.43
CA LYS A 176 14.13 4.04 35.36
C LYS A 176 13.71 5.20 34.46
N LEU A 177 13.94 6.44 34.89
CA LEU A 177 13.82 7.61 34.01
C LEU A 177 14.92 7.57 32.94
N ILE A 178 14.54 7.60 31.67
CA ILE A 178 15.44 7.59 30.51
C ILE A 178 15.81 9.02 30.14
N GLN A 179 14.81 9.86 29.94
CA GLN A 179 14.97 11.25 29.50
C GLN A 179 13.81 12.10 30.00
N HIS A 180 14.02 13.39 30.19
CA HIS A 180 12.94 14.34 30.36
C HIS A 180 13.32 15.70 29.76
N ASP A 181 12.34 16.54 29.53
CA ASP A 181 12.54 17.95 29.19
C ASP A 181 11.64 18.84 30.08
N GLU A 182 11.20 20.00 29.61
CA GLU A 182 10.29 20.92 30.32
C GLU A 182 8.82 20.48 30.29
N HIS A 183 8.44 19.55 29.40
CA HIS A 183 7.05 19.18 29.12
C HIS A 183 6.77 17.70 29.35
N PHE A 184 7.73 16.81 29.09
CA PHE A 184 7.57 15.37 29.12
C PHE A 184 8.67 14.65 29.90
N ALA A 185 8.36 13.42 30.32
CA ALA A 185 9.34 12.43 30.75
C ALA A 185 9.14 11.11 30.04
N MET A 186 10.25 10.45 29.74
CA MET A 186 10.36 9.11 29.17
C MET A 186 10.95 8.17 30.21
N TYR A 187 10.29 7.05 30.43
CA TYR A 187 10.69 6.02 31.40
C TYR A 187 10.92 4.69 30.69
N GLU A 188 11.81 3.89 31.23
CA GLU A 188 11.71 2.45 31.09
C GLU A 188 10.53 1.99 31.93
N ALA A 189 9.64 1.19 31.37
CA ALA A 189 8.50 0.61 32.06
C ALA A 189 8.33 -0.86 31.68
N GLU A 190 7.69 -1.62 32.56
CA GLU A 190 7.33 -3.01 32.32
C GLU A 190 5.81 -3.13 32.17
N GLN A 191 5.35 -3.68 31.05
CA GLN A 191 3.97 -4.07 30.85
C GLN A 191 3.68 -5.33 31.66
N THR A 192 2.86 -5.23 32.68
CA THR A 192 2.70 -6.24 33.71
C THR A 192 1.96 -7.48 33.19
N SER A 193 0.97 -7.29 32.30
CA SER A 193 0.16 -8.39 31.74
C SER A 193 0.98 -9.46 31.00
N ILE A 194 2.05 -9.04 30.32
CA ILE A 194 2.86 -9.91 29.45
C ILE A 194 4.36 -9.88 29.74
N GLY A 195 4.82 -9.09 30.71
CA GLY A 195 6.22 -8.96 31.11
C GLY A 195 7.12 -8.26 30.07
N ARG A 196 6.55 -7.35 29.25
CA ARG A 196 7.30 -6.67 28.17
C ARG A 196 7.92 -5.36 28.67
N ARG A 197 9.21 -5.16 28.42
CA ARG A 197 9.88 -3.85 28.66
C ARG A 197 9.56 -2.87 27.51
N VAL A 198 9.22 -1.64 27.86
CA VAL A 198 8.85 -0.57 26.93
C VAL A 198 9.46 0.76 27.35
N ALA A 199 9.56 1.69 26.40
CA ALA A 199 9.80 3.09 26.69
C ALA A 199 8.44 3.80 26.80
N LEU A 200 8.13 4.39 27.95
CA LEU A 200 6.84 5.03 28.21
C LEU A 200 7.04 6.54 28.34
N LYS A 201 6.43 7.31 27.45
CA LYS A 201 6.44 8.78 27.49
C LYS A 201 5.20 9.28 28.21
N THR A 202 5.36 10.26 29.09
CA THR A 202 4.27 10.93 29.80
C THR A 202 4.38 12.44 29.67
N LEU A 203 3.24 13.12 29.77
CA LEU A 203 3.15 14.57 29.92
C LEU A 203 3.22 14.97 31.41
N PHE A 204 3.97 16.03 31.76
CA PHE A 204 4.06 16.52 33.14
C PHE A 204 2.74 17.04 33.67
N ARG A 205 2.55 16.96 35.00
CA ARG A 205 1.27 17.27 35.65
C ARG A 205 0.80 18.70 35.36
N GLN A 206 1.72 19.68 35.30
CA GLN A 206 1.35 21.07 35.00
C GLN A 206 0.74 21.26 33.60
N TRP A 207 1.07 20.38 32.64
CA TRP A 207 0.61 20.47 31.25
C TRP A 207 -0.54 19.49 30.95
N ARG A 208 -0.85 18.55 31.85
CA ARG A 208 -1.95 17.57 31.69
C ARG A 208 -3.34 18.21 31.59
N ARG A 209 -3.48 19.44 32.07
CA ARG A 209 -4.73 20.22 32.04
C ARG A 209 -4.74 21.29 30.95
N ASP A 210 -3.64 21.44 30.23
CA ASP A 210 -3.56 22.37 29.12
C ASP A 210 -3.97 21.64 27.83
N PRO A 211 -5.13 21.96 27.24
CA PRO A 211 -5.64 21.26 26.06
C PRO A 211 -4.68 21.35 24.86
N GLU A 212 -3.89 22.42 24.75
CA GLU A 212 -2.92 22.58 23.66
C GLU A 212 -1.82 21.52 23.76
N TRP A 213 -1.24 21.35 24.96
CA TRP A 213 -0.18 20.37 25.19
C TRP A 213 -0.67 18.93 25.15
N VAL A 214 -1.88 18.66 25.66
CA VAL A 214 -2.51 17.33 25.53
C VAL A 214 -2.77 17.00 24.07
N GLY A 215 -3.29 17.97 23.30
CA GLY A 215 -3.49 17.85 21.86
C GLY A 215 -2.17 17.57 21.13
N LEU A 216 -1.14 18.38 21.32
CA LEU A 216 0.18 18.18 20.69
C LEU A 216 0.79 16.81 21.03
N PHE A 217 0.66 16.38 22.29
CA PHE A 217 1.13 15.07 22.75
C PHE A 217 0.41 13.91 22.04
N ALA A 218 -0.93 13.99 21.90
CA ALA A 218 -1.72 13.00 21.19
C ALA A 218 -1.41 12.98 19.68
N HIS A 219 -1.23 14.15 19.06
CA HIS A 219 -0.84 14.23 17.65
C HIS A 219 0.56 13.67 17.40
N GLU A 220 1.52 13.89 18.31
CA GLU A 220 2.86 13.26 18.23
C GLU A 220 2.76 11.73 18.31
N ALA A 221 1.96 11.20 19.23
CA ALA A 221 1.76 9.75 19.37
C ALA A 221 1.15 9.14 18.09
N ARG A 222 0.11 9.77 17.53
CA ARG A 222 -0.54 9.32 16.29
C ARG A 222 0.41 9.38 15.09
N ALA A 223 1.15 10.47 14.93
CA ALA A 223 2.12 10.61 13.83
C ALA A 223 3.17 9.50 13.87
N ARG A 224 3.66 9.15 15.07
CA ARG A 224 4.64 8.07 15.26
C ARG A 224 4.04 6.67 15.05
N ALA A 225 2.77 6.47 15.35
CA ALA A 225 2.06 5.21 15.15
C ALA A 225 1.84 4.87 13.67
N LEU A 226 1.90 5.86 12.76
CA LEU A 226 1.83 5.62 11.30
C LEU A 226 3.07 4.94 10.74
N VAL A 227 4.15 4.82 11.52
CA VAL A 227 5.41 4.22 11.06
C VAL A 227 5.30 2.70 11.00
N SER A 228 5.51 2.14 9.81
CA SER A 228 5.66 0.70 9.58
C SER A 228 7.00 0.44 8.88
N HIS A 229 8.08 0.37 9.66
CA HIS A 229 9.44 0.12 9.15
C HIS A 229 10.25 -0.72 10.16
N PRO A 230 10.93 -1.81 9.74
CA PRO A 230 11.59 -2.74 10.65
C PRO A 230 12.73 -2.10 11.46
N ASP A 231 13.45 -1.15 10.86
CA ASP A 231 14.57 -0.49 11.55
C ASP A 231 14.16 0.66 12.48
N ILE A 232 12.90 1.10 12.46
CA ILE A 232 12.43 2.23 13.27
C ILE A 232 11.69 1.70 14.50
N SER A 233 11.87 2.32 15.67
CA SER A 233 11.15 1.91 16.89
C SER A 233 9.63 2.14 16.77
N LEU A 234 8.84 1.15 17.17
CA LEU A 234 7.38 1.18 17.04
C LEU A 234 6.69 1.89 18.21
N VAL A 235 5.48 2.41 17.96
CA VAL A 235 4.52 2.81 19.01
C VAL A 235 3.58 1.62 19.25
N TYR A 236 3.36 1.25 20.50
CA TYR A 236 2.45 0.16 20.83
C TYR A 236 1.05 0.65 21.22
N GLU A 237 0.98 1.67 22.07
CA GLU A 237 -0.28 2.14 22.64
C GLU A 237 -0.19 3.62 23.01
N ALA A 238 -1.31 4.33 22.95
CA ALA A 238 -1.51 5.63 23.56
C ALA A 238 -2.78 5.61 24.40
N ALA A 239 -2.69 6.04 25.65
CA ALA A 239 -3.79 5.96 26.61
C ALA A 239 -3.72 7.10 27.65
N GLN A 240 -4.79 7.23 28.43
CA GLN A 240 -4.85 8.12 29.58
C GLN A 240 -5.29 7.33 30.80
N GLU A 241 -4.53 7.42 31.90
CA GLU A 241 -4.86 6.76 33.16
C GLU A 241 -4.62 7.72 34.32
N ARG A 242 -5.58 7.84 35.24
CA ARG A 242 -5.53 8.77 36.39
C ARG A 242 -5.16 10.22 35.98
N GLY A 243 -5.66 10.65 34.82
CA GLY A 243 -5.39 11.96 34.23
C GLY A 243 -3.97 12.14 33.67
N VAL A 244 -3.17 11.08 33.55
CA VAL A 244 -1.85 11.09 32.92
C VAL A 244 -1.97 10.57 31.50
N ASN A 245 -1.73 11.45 30.52
CA ASN A 245 -1.57 11.03 29.13
C ASN A 245 -0.21 10.37 28.95
N TYR A 246 -0.20 9.19 28.35
CA TYR A 246 1.02 8.47 28.04
C TYR A 246 0.91 7.71 26.72
N TYR A 247 2.06 7.43 26.11
CA TYR A 247 2.15 6.45 25.04
C TYR A 247 3.41 5.62 25.19
N THR A 248 3.35 4.39 24.70
CA THR A 248 4.42 3.41 24.83
C THR A 248 5.08 3.15 23.48
N LEU A 249 6.39 3.00 23.54
CA LEU A 249 7.28 2.77 22.42
C LEU A 249 8.08 1.50 22.69
N GLU A 250 8.57 0.90 21.61
CA GLU A 250 9.61 -0.10 21.70
C GLU A 250 10.85 0.47 22.42
N LEU A 251 11.28 -0.23 23.47
CA LEU A 251 12.55 0.04 24.14
C LEU A 251 13.65 -0.69 23.38
N VAL A 252 14.48 0.07 22.66
CA VAL A 252 15.58 -0.50 21.88
C VAL A 252 16.71 -0.93 22.82
N ASP A 253 17.03 -2.22 22.83
CA ASP A 253 18.02 -2.81 23.74
C ASP A 253 19.42 -2.78 23.14
N GLY A 254 20.20 -1.74 23.49
CA GLY A 254 21.58 -1.56 23.06
C GLY A 254 22.08 -0.12 23.27
N PRO A 255 23.40 0.13 23.21
CA PRO A 255 23.94 1.48 23.30
C PRO A 255 23.69 2.28 22.03
N THR A 256 23.59 3.60 22.18
CA THR A 256 23.57 4.53 21.04
C THR A 256 24.97 4.75 20.47
N LEU A 257 25.07 5.20 19.22
CA LEU A 257 26.35 5.63 18.64
C LEU A 257 26.98 6.76 19.49
N GLY A 258 26.16 7.66 20.04
CA GLY A 258 26.63 8.72 20.93
C GLY A 258 27.30 8.18 22.19
N GLU A 259 26.69 7.16 22.82
CA GLU A 259 27.27 6.48 24.00
C GLU A 259 28.57 5.77 23.66
N LEU A 260 28.61 5.04 22.55
CA LEU A 260 29.81 4.32 22.09
C LEU A 260 30.97 5.27 21.77
N ALA A 261 30.67 6.42 21.14
CA ALA A 261 31.66 7.44 20.86
C ALA A 261 32.23 8.04 22.16
N ARG A 262 31.37 8.30 23.17
CA ARG A 262 31.77 8.83 24.49
C ARG A 262 32.57 7.81 25.31
N SER A 263 32.26 6.52 25.20
CA SER A 263 33.02 5.45 25.85
C SER A 263 34.30 5.06 25.11
N HIS A 264 34.61 5.72 23.98
CA HIS A 264 35.73 5.37 23.10
C HIS A 264 35.69 3.92 22.59
N THR A 265 34.48 3.34 22.49
CA THR A 265 34.28 2.01 21.94
C THR A 265 34.33 2.10 20.42
N GLY A 266 35.36 1.50 19.82
CA GLY A 266 35.49 1.45 18.36
C GLY A 266 34.43 0.57 17.71
N LEU A 267 34.07 0.91 16.47
CA LEU A 267 33.23 0.08 15.60
C LEU A 267 34.07 -0.37 14.40
N ASP A 268 33.84 -1.59 13.94
CA ASP A 268 34.45 -2.07 12.70
C ASP A 268 33.75 -1.46 11.47
N ASP A 269 34.46 -1.46 10.34
CA ASP A 269 33.97 -0.86 9.10
C ASP A 269 32.67 -1.54 8.62
N ALA A 270 32.53 -2.86 8.82
CA ALA A 270 31.31 -3.60 8.46
C ALA A 270 30.08 -3.11 9.23
N THR A 271 30.24 -2.76 10.51
CA THR A 271 29.18 -2.18 11.33
C THR A 271 28.88 -0.75 10.92
N LEU A 272 29.90 0.07 10.61
CA LEU A 272 29.69 1.43 10.11
C LEU A 272 28.97 1.46 8.76
N TRP A 273 29.29 0.53 7.86
CA TRP A 273 28.56 0.36 6.60
C TRP A 273 27.09 -0.03 6.83
N ARG A 274 26.82 -0.98 7.74
CA ARG A 274 25.44 -1.34 8.13
C ARG A 274 24.68 -0.14 8.70
N VAL A 275 25.31 0.64 9.57
CA VAL A 275 24.71 1.87 10.13
C VAL A 275 24.31 2.83 9.02
N LEU A 276 25.20 3.12 8.08
CA LEU A 276 24.91 4.01 6.95
C LEU A 276 23.79 3.48 6.04
N LYS A 277 23.72 2.16 5.82
CA LYS A 277 22.62 1.52 5.07
C LYS A 277 21.27 1.69 5.76
N VAL A 278 21.21 1.39 7.06
CA VAL A 278 19.98 1.55 7.85
C VAL A 278 19.53 3.00 7.85
N ILE A 279 20.46 3.95 8.03
CA ILE A 279 20.17 5.38 7.93
C ILE A 279 19.59 5.72 6.55
N ALA A 280 20.23 5.29 5.46
CA ALA A 280 19.75 5.55 4.11
C ALA A 280 18.34 4.98 3.86
N GLY A 281 18.10 3.73 4.29
CA GLY A 281 16.79 3.08 4.19
C GLY A 281 15.70 3.81 4.97
N VAL A 282 15.99 4.19 6.23
CA VAL A 282 15.07 4.96 7.08
C VAL A 282 14.74 6.31 6.44
N LEU A 283 15.72 7.04 5.92
CA LEU A 283 15.48 8.34 5.28
C LEU A 283 14.66 8.20 3.98
N ASN A 284 14.93 7.17 3.18
CA ASN A 284 14.13 6.86 2.00
C ASN A 284 12.68 6.55 2.35
N TYR A 285 12.44 5.74 3.39
CA TYR A 285 11.11 5.43 3.88
C TYR A 285 10.35 6.69 4.33
N LEU A 286 10.98 7.54 5.13
CA LEU A 286 10.36 8.77 5.64
C LEU A 286 10.03 9.74 4.50
N GLN A 287 10.92 9.88 3.51
CA GLN A 287 10.69 10.72 2.34
C GLN A 287 9.57 10.17 1.44
N ALA A 288 9.58 8.86 1.14
CA ALA A 288 8.59 8.23 0.28
C ALA A 288 7.16 8.36 0.84
N ASN A 289 7.03 8.29 2.17
CA ASN A 289 5.74 8.43 2.86
C ASN A 289 5.42 9.88 3.27
N LYS A 290 6.22 10.87 2.83
CA LYS A 290 6.05 12.30 3.15
C LYS A 290 5.90 12.57 4.65
N MET A 291 6.62 11.83 5.48
CA MET A 291 6.52 11.93 6.94
C MET A 291 7.42 13.05 7.45
N ALA A 292 6.82 14.00 8.18
CA ALA A 292 7.59 15.00 8.92
C ALA A 292 8.40 14.34 10.03
N HIS A 293 9.70 14.63 10.08
CA HIS A 293 10.62 13.97 11.00
C HIS A 293 11.72 14.92 11.49
N ARG A 294 12.34 14.56 12.61
CA ARG A 294 13.55 15.19 13.14
C ARG A 294 14.78 14.57 12.46
N ALA A 295 15.88 15.30 12.36
CA ALA A 295 17.13 14.74 11.88
C ALA A 295 17.64 13.63 12.80
N LEU A 296 18.21 12.62 12.15
CA LEU A 296 18.88 11.53 12.83
C LEU A 296 20.19 12.05 13.42
N SER A 297 20.49 11.59 14.64
CA SER A 297 21.72 11.92 15.37
C SER A 297 22.31 10.68 16.04
N ALA A 298 23.54 10.82 16.53
CA ALA A 298 24.26 9.74 17.22
C ALA A 298 23.48 9.17 18.42
N ASP A 299 22.67 9.97 19.10
CA ASP A 299 21.89 9.55 20.28
C ASP A 299 20.51 8.94 19.90
N THR A 300 20.17 8.90 18.61
CA THR A 300 18.91 8.28 18.10
C THR A 300 19.16 6.98 17.35
N ILE A 301 20.42 6.62 17.11
CA ILE A 301 20.81 5.41 16.39
C ILE A 301 21.45 4.45 17.40
N PHE A 302 20.82 3.29 17.56
CA PHE A 302 21.16 2.24 18.50
C PHE A 302 21.85 1.10 17.78
N LEU A 303 22.79 0.43 18.44
CA LEU A 303 23.29 -0.88 18.01
C LEU A 303 22.76 -1.91 18.98
N VAL A 304 21.80 -2.73 18.53
CA VAL A 304 21.25 -3.80 19.37
C VAL A 304 22.27 -4.94 19.52
N ASN A 305 22.06 -5.83 20.48
CA ASN A 305 23.01 -6.92 20.79
C ASN A 305 23.38 -7.82 19.59
N SER A 306 22.53 -7.92 18.56
CA SER A 306 22.84 -8.62 17.31
C SER A 306 23.86 -7.90 16.40
N GLY A 307 24.25 -6.68 16.76
CA GLY A 307 25.06 -5.79 15.92
C GLY A 307 24.26 -5.10 14.81
N HIS A 308 22.93 -5.27 14.77
CA HIS A 308 22.07 -4.56 13.82
C HIS A 308 21.79 -3.12 14.30
N PRO A 309 21.88 -2.10 13.44
CA PRO A 309 21.45 -0.75 13.79
C PRO A 309 19.93 -0.63 13.87
N ARG A 310 19.41 0.06 14.89
CA ARG A 310 17.99 0.44 15.04
C ARG A 310 17.90 1.95 15.24
N VAL A 311 16.84 2.57 14.75
CA VAL A 311 16.63 4.02 14.82
C VAL A 311 15.41 4.32 15.70
N ALA A 312 15.57 5.20 16.69
CA ALA A 312 14.45 5.71 17.46
C ALA A 312 13.52 6.53 16.57
N ASN A 313 12.20 6.34 16.72
CA ASN A 313 11.18 6.93 15.86
C ASN A 313 11.33 8.46 15.71
N PRO A 314 11.78 8.94 14.54
CA PRO A 314 12.09 10.36 14.35
C PRO A 314 10.87 11.17 13.95
N VAL A 315 9.72 10.52 13.69
CA VAL A 315 8.50 11.19 13.20
C VAL A 315 7.97 12.17 14.24
N LYS A 316 7.50 13.31 13.74
CA LYS A 316 6.90 14.40 14.50
C LYS A 316 5.60 14.86 13.83
N TYR A 317 4.79 15.58 14.57
CA TYR A 317 3.60 16.27 14.06
C TYR A 317 3.95 17.70 13.61
N GLY A 318 3.41 18.16 12.47
CA GLY A 318 3.58 19.53 11.93
C GLY A 318 4.71 19.73 10.89
N GLU A 319 4.98 20.98 10.49
CA GLU A 319 6.00 21.39 9.48
C GLU A 319 7.29 21.99 10.12
N PRO A 320 8.49 21.95 9.49
CA PRO A 320 8.83 21.33 8.21
C PRO A 320 9.74 20.10 8.34
N ILE A 321 9.76 19.33 7.26
CA ILE A 321 10.76 18.29 6.92
C ILE A 321 12.14 18.96 7.02
N GLU A 322 12.99 18.44 7.90
CA GLU A 322 14.32 19.02 8.10
C GLU A 322 15.09 19.00 6.77
N ASP A 323 15.80 20.10 6.46
CA ASP A 323 16.58 20.21 5.24
C ASP A 323 17.58 19.04 5.16
N PHE A 324 17.53 18.31 4.04
CA PHE A 324 18.33 17.10 3.86
C PHE A 324 19.83 17.38 4.02
N SER A 325 20.29 18.58 3.62
CA SER A 325 21.69 18.99 3.77
C SER A 325 22.10 19.05 5.25
N THR A 326 21.23 19.60 6.10
CA THR A 326 21.42 19.65 7.56
C THR A 326 21.45 18.26 8.19
N GLN A 327 20.63 17.34 7.67
CA GLN A 327 20.59 15.96 8.12
C GLN A 327 21.89 15.20 7.78
N MET A 328 22.48 15.43 6.60
CA MET A 328 23.74 14.81 6.19
C MET A 328 24.93 15.23 7.07
N VAL A 329 24.97 16.50 7.49
CA VAL A 329 25.98 17.01 8.42
C VAL A 329 25.92 16.25 9.75
N ARG A 330 24.72 16.09 10.32
CA ARG A 330 24.53 15.38 11.61
C ARG A 330 24.91 13.90 11.52
N ILE A 331 24.61 13.24 10.40
CA ILE A 331 25.01 11.84 10.16
C ILE A 331 26.53 11.73 10.03
N ALA A 332 27.16 12.62 9.27
CA ALA A 332 28.62 12.65 9.15
C ALA A 332 29.29 12.85 10.53
N GLU A 333 28.76 13.75 11.35
CA GLU A 333 29.22 13.98 12.72
C GLU A 333 29.03 12.76 13.63
N ALA A 334 27.94 12.00 13.47
CA ALA A 334 27.70 10.78 14.24
C ALA A 334 28.71 9.66 13.92
N ILE A 335 29.17 9.57 12.67
CA ILE A 335 30.08 8.50 12.22
C ILE A 335 31.57 8.86 12.41
N ARG A 336 31.92 10.14 12.26
CA ARG A 336 33.31 10.64 12.28
C ARG A 336 34.18 10.18 13.48
N PRO A 337 33.66 10.06 14.72
CA PRO A 337 34.46 9.56 15.85
C PRO A 337 35.02 8.16 15.65
N PHE A 338 34.30 7.29 14.93
CA PHE A 338 34.69 5.90 14.72
C PHE A 338 35.74 5.73 13.61
N LEU A 339 35.93 6.74 12.77
CA LEU A 339 36.95 6.74 11.71
C LEU A 339 38.36 7.07 12.23
N LYS A 340 38.52 7.41 13.51
CA LYS A 340 39.81 7.86 14.10
C LYS A 340 40.48 6.79 14.98
N GLY A 341 40.15 5.51 14.77
CA GLY A 341 40.67 4.39 15.54
C GLY A 341 42.10 3.95 15.18
N PRO A 342 42.69 3.00 15.95
CA PRO A 342 44.04 2.46 15.70
C PRO A 342 44.12 1.55 14.45
N ALA A 343 42.98 1.04 13.98
CA ALA A 343 42.86 0.37 12.69
C ALA A 343 42.76 1.42 11.58
N ARG A 344 43.41 1.18 10.44
CA ARG A 344 43.29 2.05 9.27
C ARG A 344 41.88 1.88 8.69
N PRO A 345 40.98 2.89 8.77
CA PRO A 345 39.62 2.75 8.28
C PRO A 345 39.60 2.56 6.78
N ASP A 346 38.58 1.88 6.27
CA ASP A 346 38.31 1.77 4.83
C ASP A 346 38.35 3.16 4.17
N PRO A 347 39.28 3.41 3.23
CA PRO A 347 39.38 4.69 2.52
C PRO A 347 38.07 5.10 1.83
N ARG A 348 37.25 4.13 1.43
CA ARG A 348 35.94 4.38 0.80
C ARG A 348 34.93 4.93 1.80
N LEU A 349 34.91 4.38 3.01
CA LEU A 349 34.06 4.86 4.10
C LEU A 349 34.43 6.30 4.49
N VAL A 350 35.72 6.59 4.55
CA VAL A 350 36.21 7.96 4.78
C VAL A 350 35.77 8.90 3.66
N ALA A 351 35.95 8.51 2.40
CA ALA A 351 35.53 9.30 1.25
C ALA A 351 34.01 9.54 1.21
N LEU A 352 33.21 8.53 1.58
CA LEU A 352 31.76 8.66 1.68
C LEU A 352 31.36 9.68 2.73
N VAL A 353 31.93 9.59 3.94
CA VAL A 353 31.62 10.52 5.04
C VAL A 353 32.05 11.95 4.71
N GLU A 354 33.13 12.14 3.94
CA GLU A 354 33.52 13.46 3.42
C GLU A 354 32.54 14.00 2.37
N ARG A 355 31.92 13.13 1.55
CA ARG A 355 30.91 13.51 0.54
C ARG A 355 29.55 13.87 1.13
N LEU A 356 29.33 13.60 2.41
CA LEU A 356 28.14 14.07 3.14
C LEU A 356 28.19 15.58 3.44
N ASP A 357 29.34 16.25 3.23
CA ASP A 357 29.45 17.71 3.36
C ASP A 357 28.67 18.42 2.23
N PRO A 358 27.64 19.22 2.56
CA PRO A 358 26.80 19.87 1.55
C PRO A 358 27.52 20.95 0.74
N HIS A 359 28.70 21.42 1.17
CA HIS A 359 29.49 22.40 0.44
C HIS A 359 30.37 21.79 -0.68
N ARG A 360 30.33 20.47 -0.88
CA ARG A 360 31.06 19.76 -1.94
C ARG A 360 30.30 19.75 -3.26
N ILE A 361 31.03 19.77 -4.38
CA ILE A 361 30.43 19.70 -5.74
C ILE A 361 29.80 18.32 -5.99
N ASP A 362 30.39 17.27 -5.42
CA ASP A 362 29.99 15.86 -5.48
C ASP A 362 29.13 15.42 -4.28
N ALA A 363 28.57 16.39 -3.54
CA ALA A 363 27.80 16.14 -2.33
C ALA A 363 26.54 15.29 -2.59
N ILE A 364 26.22 14.43 -1.63
CA ILE A 364 24.99 13.66 -1.63
C ILE A 364 23.83 14.58 -1.21
N ARG A 365 22.84 14.75 -2.10
CA ARG A 365 21.75 15.73 -1.93
C ARG A 365 20.36 15.12 -1.77
N THR A 366 20.24 13.81 -1.83
CA THR A 366 18.98 13.09 -1.60
C THR A 366 19.23 11.79 -0.83
N PRO A 367 18.24 11.27 -0.07
CA PRO A 367 18.35 9.97 0.59
C PRO A 367 18.67 8.84 -0.40
N HIS A 368 18.08 8.90 -1.61
CA HIS A 368 18.39 7.97 -2.69
C HIS A 368 19.86 8.05 -3.13
N GLY A 369 20.40 9.27 -3.24
CA GLY A 369 21.82 9.47 -3.56
C GLY A 369 22.77 8.95 -2.48
N LEU A 370 22.34 8.92 -1.21
CA LEU A 370 23.12 8.31 -0.13
C LEU A 370 23.18 6.79 -0.30
N GLU A 371 22.03 6.16 -0.57
CA GLU A 371 21.95 4.72 -0.81
C GLU A 371 22.75 4.32 -2.07
N GLU A 372 22.67 5.10 -3.14
CA GLU A 372 23.44 4.87 -4.38
C GLU A 372 24.95 5.05 -4.16
N ALA A 373 25.38 6.06 -3.40
CA ALA A 373 26.78 6.27 -3.08
C ALA A 373 27.36 5.15 -2.21
N ILE A 374 26.58 4.62 -1.25
CA ILE A 374 26.96 3.44 -0.46
C ILE A 374 27.12 2.24 -1.40
N ARG A 375 26.10 1.95 -2.23
CA ARG A 375 26.11 0.81 -3.15
C ARG A 375 27.30 0.84 -4.10
N HIS A 376 27.57 1.99 -4.72
CA HIS A 376 28.69 2.14 -5.64
C HIS A 376 30.05 1.83 -4.99
N LEU A 377 30.25 2.27 -3.74
CA LEU A 377 31.50 2.02 -3.02
C LEU A 377 31.64 0.56 -2.57
N GLU A 378 30.52 -0.14 -2.36
CA GLU A 378 30.51 -1.58 -2.09
C GLU A 378 30.73 -2.42 -3.35
N ASP A 379 30.16 -2.00 -4.49
CA ASP A 379 30.40 -2.64 -5.78
C ASP A 379 31.87 -2.52 -6.19
N GLU A 380 32.51 -1.38 -5.90
CA GLU A 380 33.97 -1.23 -6.02
C GLU A 380 34.75 -2.17 -5.08
N ALA A 381 34.19 -2.54 -3.92
CA ALA A 381 34.82 -3.44 -2.96
C ALA A 381 34.74 -4.92 -3.34
N LEU A 382 33.69 -5.29 -4.07
CA LEU A 382 33.45 -6.65 -4.56
C LEU A 382 34.24 -6.99 -5.82
N GLN A 383 34.80 -5.99 -6.51
CA GLN A 383 35.75 -6.24 -7.59
C GLN A 383 37.12 -6.60 -7.00
N PRO A 384 37.63 -7.83 -7.22
CA PRO A 384 39.01 -8.14 -6.85
C PRO A 384 39.92 -7.19 -7.64
N GLU A 385 40.83 -6.50 -6.95
CA GLU A 385 41.94 -5.86 -7.66
C GLU A 385 42.60 -6.92 -8.54
N ALA A 386 42.49 -6.78 -9.85
CA ALA A 386 43.13 -7.69 -10.78
C ALA A 386 44.63 -7.70 -10.46
N PRO A 387 45.30 -8.87 -10.38
CA PRO A 387 46.73 -8.93 -10.09
C PRO A 387 47.59 -8.12 -11.09
N GLU A 388 47.06 -7.78 -12.27
CA GLU A 388 47.71 -6.88 -13.23
C GLU A 388 47.80 -5.41 -12.78
N GLN A 389 46.98 -4.95 -11.82
CA GLN A 389 46.99 -3.56 -11.35
C GLN A 389 48.10 -3.27 -10.32
N ILE A 390 48.73 -4.30 -9.76
CA ILE A 390 49.90 -4.17 -8.88
C ILE A 390 51.19 -3.95 -9.70
N GLU A 391 51.23 -4.42 -10.95
CA GLU A 391 52.45 -4.37 -11.79
C GLU A 391 52.48 -3.18 -12.78
N GLN A 392 51.32 -2.63 -13.15
CA GLN A 392 51.25 -1.53 -14.14
C GLN A 392 51.46 -0.11 -13.58
N ARG A 393 51.91 0.04 -12.32
CA ARG A 393 52.41 1.33 -11.81
C ARG A 393 53.82 1.69 -12.32
N THR A 394 54.48 0.78 -13.03
CA THR A 394 55.81 1.00 -13.62
C THR A 394 55.79 0.74 -15.11
N ASN A 395 55.27 1.70 -15.88
CA ASN A 395 55.98 2.30 -17.02
C ASN A 395 55.01 3.14 -17.85
N ARG A 396 54.84 4.38 -17.36
CA ARG A 396 54.68 5.50 -18.27
C ARG A 396 55.86 5.49 -19.25
N THR A 397 55.56 5.53 -20.54
CA THR A 397 56.19 6.34 -21.61
C THR A 397 56.37 5.48 -22.87
N ALA A 398 55.84 6.01 -23.99
CA ALA A 398 56.02 5.57 -25.39
C ALA A 398 55.07 4.49 -25.94
N LEU A 399 53.95 4.91 -26.52
CA LEU A 399 53.77 4.91 -27.98
C LEU A 399 52.40 5.54 -28.36
N ILE A 400 52.41 6.86 -28.52
CA ILE A 400 51.36 7.62 -29.19
C ILE A 400 51.76 7.67 -30.67
N VAL A 401 50.78 7.59 -31.59
CA VAL A 401 50.62 8.39 -32.82
C VAL A 401 49.89 7.65 -33.97
N GLY A 402 49.87 6.31 -34.05
CA GLY A 402 49.27 5.61 -35.21
C GLY A 402 47.75 5.33 -35.14
N GLY A 403 47.21 5.03 -33.95
CA GLY A 403 45.85 4.51 -33.80
C GLY A 403 44.73 5.55 -33.73
N PHE A 404 45.06 6.84 -33.63
CA PHE A 404 44.09 7.90 -33.32
C PHE A 404 43.09 8.18 -34.46
N ALA A 405 43.47 7.98 -35.73
CA ALA A 405 42.61 8.35 -36.85
C ALA A 405 41.46 7.36 -37.08
N VAL A 406 41.70 6.05 -36.92
CA VAL A 406 40.66 5.01 -37.08
C VAL A 406 39.75 4.98 -35.85
N ALA A 407 40.33 5.19 -34.65
CA ALA A 407 39.58 5.32 -33.42
C ALA A 407 38.66 6.55 -33.43
N LEU A 408 39.06 7.70 -33.99
CA LEU A 408 38.21 8.89 -34.05
C LEU A 408 37.00 8.75 -34.99
N ILE A 409 37.11 7.97 -36.07
CA ILE A 409 35.98 7.69 -36.96
C ILE A 409 35.02 6.68 -36.31
N ALA A 410 35.55 5.63 -35.68
CA ALA A 410 34.76 4.67 -34.93
C ALA A 410 34.09 5.32 -33.70
N PHE A 411 34.81 6.19 -32.99
CA PHE A 411 34.32 6.95 -31.84
C PHE A 411 33.36 8.07 -32.25
N GLY A 412 33.55 8.67 -33.43
CA GLY A 412 32.61 9.61 -34.03
C GLY A 412 31.28 8.96 -34.43
N LEU A 413 31.32 7.73 -34.97
CA LEU A 413 30.14 6.91 -35.25
C LEU A 413 29.46 6.41 -33.95
N LEU A 414 30.25 6.09 -32.91
CA LEU A 414 29.74 5.70 -31.59
C LEU A 414 29.09 6.89 -30.86
N ILE A 415 29.69 8.08 -30.95
CA ILE A 415 29.15 9.33 -30.42
C ILE A 415 27.92 9.77 -31.22
N ALA A 416 27.88 9.55 -32.54
CA ALA A 416 26.67 9.81 -33.33
C ALA A 416 25.50 8.90 -32.90
N ARG A 417 25.79 7.67 -32.46
CA ARG A 417 24.79 6.74 -31.87
C ARG A 417 24.41 7.07 -30.42
N PHE A 418 25.24 7.82 -29.70
CA PHE A 418 24.94 8.35 -28.36
C PHE A 418 24.28 9.74 -28.37
N LEU A 419 24.52 10.56 -29.39
CA LEU A 419 23.90 11.87 -29.59
C LEU A 419 22.54 11.79 -30.28
N VAL A 420 22.30 10.74 -31.06
CA VAL A 420 20.95 10.34 -31.48
C VAL A 420 20.48 9.27 -30.50
N GLY A 421 19.84 9.69 -29.41
CA GLY A 421 19.32 8.77 -28.39
C GLY A 421 18.48 7.67 -29.03
N GLY A 422 18.92 6.42 -28.92
CA GLY A 422 18.13 5.26 -29.32
C GLY A 422 16.88 5.22 -28.45
N GLY A 423 15.72 5.54 -29.03
CA GLY A 423 14.44 5.24 -28.40
C GLY A 423 14.26 3.73 -28.26
N SER A 424 13.40 3.32 -27.33
CA SER A 424 12.92 1.93 -27.30
C SER A 424 12.05 1.71 -28.55
N GLU A 425 12.33 0.65 -29.32
CA GLU A 425 11.46 0.21 -30.40
C GLU A 425 10.39 -0.75 -29.85
N ALA A 426 9.14 -0.54 -30.26
CA ALA A 426 8.05 -1.45 -29.94
C ALA A 426 8.15 -2.70 -30.81
N ARG A 427 8.10 -3.87 -30.17
CA ARG A 427 8.05 -5.17 -30.83
C ARG A 427 6.60 -5.63 -30.99
N ASP A 428 6.38 -6.51 -31.96
CA ASP A 428 5.08 -7.15 -32.16
C ASP A 428 4.96 -8.35 -31.22
N LEU A 429 4.36 -8.12 -30.05
CA LEU A 429 4.19 -9.10 -28.96
C LEU A 429 2.69 -9.34 -28.65
N ASP A 430 1.80 -8.92 -29.55
CA ASP A 430 0.33 -8.99 -29.42
C ASP A 430 -0.23 -10.35 -29.91
N GLY A 431 0.63 -11.39 -29.91
CA GLY A 431 0.27 -12.75 -30.30
C GLY A 431 -0.73 -13.38 -29.35
N MET A 432 -1.49 -14.37 -29.83
CA MET A 432 -2.40 -15.16 -29.00
C MET A 432 -2.21 -16.66 -29.25
N VAL A 433 -2.40 -17.43 -28.19
CA VAL A 433 -2.23 -18.88 -28.14
C VAL A 433 -3.59 -19.53 -27.94
N LEU A 434 -3.89 -20.55 -28.75
CA LEU A 434 -5.10 -21.36 -28.61
C LEU A 434 -4.93 -22.38 -27.48
N ILE A 435 -5.76 -22.26 -26.45
CA ILE A 435 -5.89 -23.28 -25.41
C ILE A 435 -7.01 -24.25 -25.81
N PRO A 436 -6.73 -25.55 -25.95
CA PRO A 436 -7.73 -26.52 -26.39
C PRO A 436 -8.80 -26.75 -25.32
N SER A 437 -10.02 -27.06 -25.77
CA SER A 437 -11.12 -27.46 -24.89
C SER A 437 -10.78 -28.72 -24.11
N GLY A 438 -11.36 -28.85 -22.93
CA GLY A 438 -11.33 -30.07 -22.13
C GLY A 438 -11.02 -29.83 -20.66
N ALA A 439 -11.11 -30.92 -19.90
CA ALA A 439 -10.87 -30.93 -18.46
C ALA A 439 -9.42 -30.59 -18.09
N PHE A 440 -9.24 -29.88 -16.97
CA PHE A 440 -7.95 -29.67 -16.32
C PHE A 440 -8.09 -29.71 -14.79
N VAL A 441 -6.96 -29.85 -14.10
CA VAL A 441 -6.87 -29.79 -12.64
C VAL A 441 -6.79 -28.33 -12.19
N TYR A 442 -7.85 -27.84 -11.56
CA TYR A 442 -7.99 -26.51 -10.97
C TYR A 442 -7.76 -26.58 -9.45
N GLN A 443 -7.01 -25.61 -8.91
CA GLN A 443 -6.74 -25.45 -7.47
C GLN A 443 -6.34 -26.77 -6.79
N ASP A 444 -6.98 -27.12 -5.67
CA ASP A 444 -6.74 -28.29 -4.80
C ASP A 444 -7.25 -29.61 -5.41
N GLY A 445 -7.00 -29.82 -6.70
CA GLY A 445 -7.30 -31.08 -7.38
C GLY A 445 -8.70 -31.17 -8.01
N GLU A 446 -9.46 -30.07 -8.01
CA GLU A 446 -10.78 -30.02 -8.65
C GLU A 446 -10.64 -30.20 -10.16
N LYS A 447 -11.51 -30.99 -10.79
CA LYS A 447 -11.51 -31.15 -12.24
C LYS A 447 -12.63 -30.33 -12.84
N ILE A 448 -12.26 -29.29 -13.59
CA ILE A 448 -13.21 -28.44 -14.31
C ILE A 448 -12.97 -28.53 -15.82
N GLU A 449 -14.04 -28.41 -16.60
CA GLU A 449 -14.01 -28.49 -18.05
C GLU A 449 -14.23 -27.12 -18.67
N LEU A 450 -13.27 -26.67 -19.49
CA LEU A 450 -13.33 -25.38 -20.18
C LEU A 450 -13.45 -25.59 -21.70
N PRO A 451 -14.19 -24.70 -22.41
CA PRO A 451 -14.16 -24.67 -23.88
C PRO A 451 -12.77 -24.29 -24.40
N ALA A 452 -12.60 -24.32 -25.72
CA ALA A 452 -11.39 -23.79 -26.34
C ALA A 452 -11.49 -22.26 -26.39
N TYR A 453 -10.37 -21.59 -26.11
CA TYR A 453 -10.28 -20.12 -26.12
C TYR A 453 -8.86 -19.71 -26.51
N TRP A 454 -8.71 -18.49 -26.98
CA TRP A 454 -7.43 -17.85 -27.23
C TRP A 454 -7.05 -17.00 -26.02
N ILE A 455 -5.77 -16.97 -25.67
CA ILE A 455 -5.24 -16.07 -24.63
C ILE A 455 -3.99 -15.39 -25.16
N GLY A 456 -3.75 -14.14 -24.76
CA GLY A 456 -2.54 -13.40 -25.12
C GLY A 456 -1.29 -14.18 -24.75
N GLU A 457 -0.35 -14.28 -25.70
CA GLU A 457 0.94 -14.93 -25.49
C GLU A 457 1.69 -14.25 -24.34
N TYR A 458 1.61 -12.92 -24.26
CA TYR A 458 2.20 -12.08 -23.23
C TYR A 458 1.19 -11.10 -22.63
N GLU A 459 1.59 -10.40 -21.57
CA GLU A 459 0.85 -9.25 -21.02
C GLU A 459 0.74 -8.12 -22.05
N VAL A 460 -0.31 -7.31 -21.94
CA VAL A 460 -0.47 -6.12 -22.78
C VAL A 460 0.68 -5.15 -22.50
N THR A 461 1.40 -4.72 -23.54
CA THR A 461 2.56 -3.83 -23.39
C THR A 461 2.17 -2.36 -23.30
N ILE A 462 3.09 -1.51 -22.81
CA ILE A 462 2.97 -0.05 -22.85
C ILE A 462 2.76 0.43 -24.31
N ALA A 463 3.42 -0.18 -25.29
CA ALA A 463 3.22 0.16 -26.70
C ALA A 463 1.80 -0.12 -27.17
N ASP A 464 1.24 -1.27 -26.81
CA ASP A 464 -0.10 -1.66 -27.24
C ASP A 464 -1.18 -0.84 -26.57
N TYR A 465 -1.02 -0.57 -25.28
CA TYR A 465 -1.93 0.32 -24.55
C TYR A 465 -1.89 1.76 -25.08
N ALA A 466 -0.73 2.22 -25.56
CA ALA A 466 -0.62 3.52 -26.21
C ALA A 466 -1.42 3.61 -27.52
N LYS A 467 -1.52 2.51 -28.29
CA LYS A 467 -2.36 2.46 -29.50
C LYS A 467 -3.84 2.64 -29.15
N PHE A 468 -4.29 1.97 -28.10
CA PHE A 468 -5.65 2.09 -27.56
C PHE A 468 -5.97 3.54 -27.16
N LEU A 469 -5.11 4.17 -26.36
CA LEU A 469 -5.33 5.56 -25.94
C LEU A 469 -5.26 6.56 -27.09
N ALA A 470 -4.42 6.30 -28.10
CA ALA A 470 -4.36 7.13 -29.29
C ALA A 470 -5.66 7.04 -30.12
N ASP A 471 -6.22 5.84 -30.28
CA ASP A 471 -7.51 5.64 -30.95
C ASP A 471 -8.66 6.28 -30.18
N LEU A 472 -8.71 6.12 -28.86
CA LEU A 472 -9.71 6.81 -28.02
C LEU A 472 -9.61 8.33 -28.05
N ALA A 473 -8.40 8.88 -28.14
CA ALA A 473 -8.21 10.31 -28.30
C ALA A 473 -8.70 10.82 -29.67
N ALA A 474 -8.56 10.01 -30.71
CA ALA A 474 -9.07 10.31 -32.05
C ALA A 474 -10.59 10.09 -32.17
N HIS A 475 -11.13 9.16 -31.38
CA HIS A 475 -12.53 8.72 -31.39
C HIS A 475 -13.14 8.66 -29.98
N PRO A 476 -13.32 9.80 -29.27
CA PRO A 476 -13.81 9.81 -27.89
C PRO A 476 -15.20 9.17 -27.71
N GLU A 477 -16.03 9.14 -28.76
CA GLU A 477 -17.33 8.48 -28.78
C GLU A 477 -17.25 6.98 -28.50
N LYS A 478 -16.11 6.33 -28.78
CA LYS A 478 -15.89 4.91 -28.48
C LYS A 478 -15.85 4.65 -26.96
N ALA A 479 -15.47 5.63 -26.14
CA ALA A 479 -15.33 5.44 -24.69
C ALA A 479 -16.62 4.97 -24.01
N GLY A 480 -17.79 5.44 -24.49
CA GLY A 480 -19.10 5.02 -23.98
C GLY A 480 -19.46 3.59 -24.38
N VAL A 481 -18.97 3.11 -25.53
CA VAL A 481 -19.21 1.73 -26.00
C VAL A 481 -18.35 0.72 -25.23
N LEU A 482 -17.16 1.12 -24.81
CA LEU A 482 -16.22 0.28 -24.07
C LEU A 482 -16.50 0.23 -22.56
N ARG A 483 -17.37 1.12 -22.08
CA ARG A 483 -17.74 1.24 -20.67
C ARG A 483 -18.40 -0.05 -20.19
N HIS A 484 -17.88 -0.63 -19.12
CA HIS A 484 -18.56 -1.76 -18.48
C HIS A 484 -19.90 -1.28 -17.88
N PRO A 485 -20.97 -2.10 -17.87
CA PRO A 485 -22.25 -1.71 -17.25
C PRO A 485 -22.09 -1.25 -15.80
N ASP A 486 -21.33 -2.03 -15.02
CA ASP A 486 -21.08 -1.77 -13.59
C ASP A 486 -19.92 -0.79 -13.31
N GLN A 487 -19.35 -0.17 -14.35
CA GLN A 487 -18.31 0.84 -14.15
C GLN A 487 -18.92 2.02 -13.37
N PRO A 488 -18.26 2.51 -12.31
CA PRO A 488 -18.78 3.63 -11.54
C PRO A 488 -18.65 4.94 -12.33
N ASP A 489 -19.60 5.86 -12.17
CA ASP A 489 -19.63 7.12 -12.94
C ASP A 489 -18.42 8.03 -12.70
N ILE A 490 -17.73 7.85 -11.56
CA ILE A 490 -16.48 8.54 -11.24
C ILE A 490 -15.32 8.15 -12.18
N LYS A 491 -15.38 6.97 -12.81
CA LYS A 491 -14.37 6.49 -13.77
C LYS A 491 -14.66 7.10 -15.14
N THR A 492 -14.10 8.29 -15.37
CA THR A 492 -14.35 9.11 -16.57
C THR A 492 -13.28 8.98 -17.66
N THR A 493 -12.16 8.32 -17.36
CA THR A 493 -11.03 8.16 -18.28
C THR A 493 -10.42 6.77 -18.17
N TYR A 494 -9.95 6.23 -19.32
CA TYR A 494 -9.16 5.00 -19.36
C TYR A 494 -7.64 5.26 -19.40
N ARG A 495 -7.23 6.52 -19.20
CA ARG A 495 -5.83 6.89 -19.08
C ARG A 495 -5.36 6.63 -17.64
N PRO A 496 -4.38 5.73 -17.43
CA PRO A 496 -3.81 5.44 -16.11
C PRO A 496 -3.19 6.68 -15.45
N PRO A 497 -3.04 6.68 -14.11
CA PRO A 497 -2.23 7.68 -13.41
C PRO A 497 -0.79 7.72 -13.96
N ASP A 498 -0.22 8.92 -14.02
CA ASP A 498 1.14 9.20 -14.53
C ASP A 498 1.44 8.67 -15.94
N TRP A 499 0.42 8.30 -16.74
CA TRP A 499 0.59 7.67 -18.05
C TRP A 499 1.52 8.45 -18.98
N ASP A 500 1.40 9.78 -19.01
CA ASP A 500 2.22 10.62 -19.89
C ASP A 500 3.71 10.56 -19.51
N GLU A 501 4.03 10.44 -18.21
CA GLU A 501 5.39 10.27 -17.72
C GLU A 501 5.91 8.86 -17.99
N ILE A 502 5.10 7.84 -17.73
CA ILE A 502 5.39 6.42 -17.98
C ILE A 502 5.70 6.21 -19.46
N TYR A 503 4.80 6.66 -20.35
CA TYR A 503 4.94 6.49 -21.78
C TYR A 503 6.14 7.26 -22.35
N ALA A 504 6.37 8.49 -21.87
CA ALA A 504 7.54 9.28 -22.27
C ALA A 504 8.86 8.66 -21.82
N ALA A 505 8.90 8.06 -20.62
CA ALA A 505 10.04 7.31 -20.12
C ALA A 505 10.30 6.07 -20.97
N ALA A 506 9.26 5.25 -21.20
CA ALA A 506 9.32 4.02 -21.98
C ALA A 506 9.83 4.25 -23.42
N LYS A 507 9.30 5.26 -24.13
CA LYS A 507 9.77 5.61 -25.50
C LYS A 507 11.26 5.92 -25.57
N LYS A 508 11.84 6.43 -24.48
CA LYS A 508 13.25 6.82 -24.41
C LYS A 508 14.13 5.80 -23.68
N GLY A 509 13.58 4.65 -23.28
CA GLY A 509 14.27 3.66 -22.46
C GLY A 509 14.77 4.24 -21.14
N ARG A 510 14.00 5.14 -20.51
CA ARG A 510 14.38 5.84 -19.28
C ARG A 510 13.66 5.24 -18.07
N LYS A 511 14.06 5.72 -16.89
CA LYS A 511 13.44 5.32 -15.63
C LYS A 511 12.21 6.19 -15.31
N PHE A 512 11.15 5.57 -14.82
CA PHE A 512 10.02 6.22 -14.15
C PHE A 512 10.08 5.84 -12.67
N SER A 513 10.15 6.81 -11.74
CA SER A 513 10.29 6.52 -10.30
C SER A 513 11.43 5.53 -9.95
N GLY A 514 12.55 5.59 -10.68
CA GLY A 514 13.68 4.67 -10.53
C GLY A 514 13.55 3.31 -11.23
N MET A 515 12.35 2.97 -11.72
CA MET A 515 12.04 1.75 -12.47
C MET A 515 12.43 1.91 -13.95
N PRO A 516 13.38 1.12 -14.48
CA PRO A 516 13.68 1.13 -15.91
C PRO A 516 12.46 0.63 -16.71
N LEU A 517 12.00 1.43 -17.68
CA LEU A 517 10.88 1.06 -18.55
C LEU A 517 11.28 1.20 -20.00
N ASP A 518 10.75 0.30 -20.82
CA ASP A 518 10.77 0.39 -22.27
C ASP A 518 9.36 0.08 -22.83
N LEU A 519 9.17 0.27 -24.14
CA LEU A 519 7.85 0.13 -24.78
C LEU A 519 7.26 -1.28 -24.70
N ASN A 520 8.07 -2.29 -24.42
CA ASN A 520 7.71 -3.70 -24.37
C ASN A 520 7.47 -4.20 -22.93
N CYS A 521 7.63 -3.34 -21.92
CA CYS A 521 7.18 -3.63 -20.56
C CYS A 521 5.65 -3.72 -20.49
N PRO A 522 5.08 -4.46 -19.53
CA PRO A 522 3.63 -4.48 -19.28
C PRO A 522 3.06 -3.08 -19.08
N ALA A 523 1.82 -2.87 -19.53
CA ALA A 523 1.03 -1.72 -19.11
C ALA A 523 0.72 -1.85 -17.62
N ILE A 524 1.14 -0.84 -16.84
CA ILE A 524 1.03 -0.79 -15.37
C ILE A 524 0.22 0.42 -14.93
N GLN A 525 -0.17 0.45 -13.65
CA GLN A 525 -1.13 1.42 -13.09
C GLN A 525 -2.52 1.39 -13.77
N VAL A 526 -2.84 0.28 -14.43
CA VAL A 526 -4.14 0.04 -15.04
C VAL A 526 -5.08 -0.56 -14.00
N ASP A 527 -6.25 0.04 -13.83
CA ASP A 527 -7.31 -0.55 -13.01
C ASP A 527 -8.09 -1.63 -13.78
N TRP A 528 -9.07 -2.28 -13.14
CA TRP A 528 -9.83 -3.34 -13.80
C TRP A 528 -10.68 -2.82 -14.97
N TRP A 529 -11.19 -1.59 -14.85
CA TRP A 529 -12.03 -0.96 -15.89
C TRP A 529 -11.20 -0.60 -17.12
N ASP A 530 -9.97 -0.14 -16.92
CA ASP A 530 -8.97 0.08 -17.97
C ASP A 530 -8.68 -1.20 -18.75
N ALA A 531 -8.40 -2.28 -18.02
CA ALA A 531 -8.12 -3.58 -18.60
C ALA A 531 -9.31 -4.14 -19.38
N HIS A 532 -10.53 -4.01 -18.84
CA HIS A 532 -11.77 -4.38 -19.52
C HIS A 532 -11.98 -3.57 -20.80
N ALA A 533 -11.87 -2.23 -20.72
CA ALA A 533 -12.10 -1.35 -21.87
C ALA A 533 -11.08 -1.60 -22.99
N TYR A 534 -9.81 -1.83 -22.65
CA TYR A 534 -8.80 -2.23 -23.62
C TYR A 534 -9.16 -3.57 -24.29
N ALA A 535 -9.54 -4.58 -23.50
CA ALA A 535 -9.89 -5.88 -24.05
C ALA A 535 -11.10 -5.77 -24.99
N ALA A 536 -12.13 -5.04 -24.58
CA ALA A 536 -13.30 -4.77 -25.42
C ALA A 536 -12.93 -4.00 -26.70
N TRP A 537 -12.01 -3.05 -26.64
CA TRP A 537 -11.52 -2.30 -27.80
C TRP A 537 -10.85 -3.22 -28.83
N LYS A 538 -10.10 -4.22 -28.37
CA LYS A 538 -9.52 -5.27 -29.23
C LYS A 538 -10.55 -6.25 -29.80
N GLY A 539 -11.82 -6.18 -29.38
CA GLY A 539 -12.81 -7.23 -29.63
C GLY A 539 -12.55 -8.51 -28.83
N HIS A 540 -11.76 -8.41 -27.77
CA HIS A 540 -11.39 -9.47 -26.84
C HIS A 540 -12.19 -9.32 -25.53
N ARG A 541 -11.81 -10.09 -24.50
CA ARG A 541 -12.25 -9.98 -23.10
C ARG A 541 -11.07 -10.22 -22.16
N LEU A 542 -11.26 -10.03 -20.86
CA LEU A 542 -10.31 -10.55 -19.87
C LEU A 542 -10.47 -12.08 -19.74
N PRO A 543 -9.38 -12.83 -19.47
CA PRO A 543 -9.49 -14.25 -19.11
C PRO A 543 -10.21 -14.40 -17.77
N THR A 544 -11.00 -15.45 -17.59
CA THR A 544 -11.43 -15.90 -16.26
C THR A 544 -10.24 -16.43 -15.45
N GLU A 545 -10.34 -16.53 -14.13
CA GLU A 545 -9.25 -17.09 -13.31
C GLU A 545 -8.95 -18.55 -13.67
N GLU A 546 -9.97 -19.31 -14.05
CA GLU A 546 -9.89 -20.69 -14.49
C GLU A 546 -9.16 -20.83 -15.83
N GLU A 547 -9.50 -19.96 -16.79
CA GLU A 547 -8.81 -19.89 -18.09
C GLU A 547 -7.35 -19.46 -17.93
N TRP A 548 -7.09 -18.48 -17.06
CA TRP A 548 -5.74 -18.05 -16.76
C TRP A 548 -4.93 -19.20 -16.15
N GLU A 549 -5.50 -19.90 -15.16
CA GLU A 549 -4.83 -21.00 -14.48
C GLU A 549 -4.59 -22.21 -15.39
N LYS A 550 -5.55 -22.56 -16.25
CA LYS A 550 -5.37 -23.63 -17.26
C LYS A 550 -4.26 -23.28 -18.24
N ALA A 551 -4.22 -22.02 -18.70
CA ALA A 551 -3.18 -21.55 -19.61
C ALA A 551 -1.78 -21.64 -18.96
N ALA A 552 -1.68 -21.36 -17.65
CA ALA A 552 -0.44 -21.42 -16.89
C ALA A 552 0.00 -22.85 -16.55
N ARG A 553 -0.88 -23.64 -15.94
CA ARG A 553 -0.53 -24.94 -15.31
C ARG A 553 -0.69 -26.14 -16.24
N GLY A 554 -1.42 -25.96 -17.35
CA GLY A 554 -1.78 -27.07 -18.24
C GLY A 554 -2.80 -28.03 -17.63
N ARG A 555 -3.17 -29.06 -18.41
CA ARG A 555 -4.19 -30.04 -18.05
C ARG A 555 -3.96 -30.74 -16.70
N GLU A 556 -2.72 -31.09 -16.41
CA GLU A 556 -2.35 -31.88 -15.23
C GLU A 556 -2.06 -31.04 -13.97
N GLY A 557 -2.13 -29.71 -14.06
CA GLY A 557 -1.98 -28.82 -12.91
C GLY A 557 -0.55 -28.65 -12.41
N ALA A 558 0.41 -28.34 -13.31
CA ALA A 558 1.81 -28.09 -12.95
C ALA A 558 1.95 -26.95 -11.90
N GLN A 559 3.01 -26.98 -11.10
CA GLN A 559 3.28 -25.94 -10.08
C GLN A 559 3.75 -24.60 -10.70
N PHE A 560 4.49 -24.67 -11.80
CA PHE A 560 5.01 -23.54 -12.59
C PHE A 560 4.69 -23.74 -14.07
N PRO A 561 4.78 -22.69 -14.91
CA PRO A 561 4.46 -22.82 -16.34
C PRO A 561 5.30 -23.88 -17.05
N TRP A 562 6.58 -23.96 -16.71
CA TRP A 562 7.53 -24.93 -17.28
C TRP A 562 7.51 -26.32 -16.62
N GLY A 563 6.85 -26.52 -15.48
CA GLY A 563 6.87 -27.80 -14.77
C GLY A 563 6.72 -27.67 -13.26
N ASP A 564 7.20 -28.67 -12.51
CA ASP A 564 6.98 -28.74 -11.06
C ASP A 564 8.19 -28.28 -10.23
N GLU A 565 9.34 -28.08 -10.86
CA GLU A 565 10.56 -27.63 -10.20
C GLU A 565 10.68 -26.10 -10.20
N LEU A 566 10.86 -25.53 -9.01
CA LEU A 566 11.11 -24.10 -8.84
C LEU A 566 12.49 -23.75 -9.39
N ASP A 567 12.53 -22.80 -10.32
CA ASP A 567 13.76 -22.17 -10.79
C ASP A 567 13.54 -20.65 -10.86
N LEU A 568 14.11 -19.93 -9.89
CA LEU A 568 13.95 -18.49 -9.77
C LEU A 568 14.61 -17.73 -10.93
N LYS A 569 15.43 -18.36 -11.76
CA LYS A 569 16.03 -17.70 -12.94
C LYS A 569 15.11 -17.68 -14.15
N LYS A 570 14.05 -18.49 -14.14
CA LYS A 570 13.16 -18.65 -15.28
C LYS A 570 12.07 -17.60 -15.35
N PHE A 571 11.89 -16.77 -14.34
CA PHE A 571 10.79 -15.82 -14.28
C PHE A 571 11.09 -14.62 -13.36
N ASN A 572 10.35 -13.53 -13.51
CA ASN A 572 10.49 -12.35 -12.66
C ASN A 572 9.74 -12.53 -11.34
N SER A 573 10.33 -13.29 -10.44
CA SER A 573 9.75 -13.73 -9.17
C SER A 573 9.69 -12.64 -8.11
N GLY A 574 10.58 -11.63 -8.18
CA GLY A 574 10.75 -10.64 -7.12
C GLY A 574 11.46 -11.18 -5.87
N ALA A 575 11.93 -12.44 -5.92
CA ALA A 575 12.63 -13.10 -4.82
C ALA A 575 14.05 -12.55 -4.65
N GLU A 576 14.40 -12.26 -3.40
CA GLU A 576 15.74 -11.82 -3.03
C GLU A 576 16.67 -13.03 -2.91
N ASP A 577 17.85 -12.98 -3.52
CA ASP A 577 18.88 -13.99 -3.32
C ASP A 577 19.80 -13.54 -2.17
N ALA A 578 19.89 -14.35 -1.11
CA ALA A 578 20.76 -14.09 0.03
C ALA A 578 22.26 -14.24 -0.29
N GLU A 579 22.63 -14.89 -1.40
CA GLU A 579 24.03 -15.18 -1.77
C GLU A 579 24.56 -14.31 -2.94
N SER A 580 23.69 -13.67 -3.73
CA SER A 580 24.10 -12.99 -4.99
C SER A 580 24.27 -11.46 -4.94
N GLY A 581 24.12 -10.81 -3.77
CA GLY A 581 24.24 -9.35 -3.69
C GLY A 581 22.99 -8.62 -4.19
N PRO A 582 23.06 -7.35 -4.68
CA PRO A 582 21.89 -6.50 -4.97
C PRO A 582 21.03 -6.94 -6.17
N ASP A 583 21.38 -8.03 -6.84
CA ASP A 583 20.58 -8.63 -7.89
C ASP A 583 19.62 -9.65 -7.27
N THR A 584 18.32 -9.54 -7.58
CA THR A 584 17.33 -10.57 -7.27
C THR A 584 17.73 -11.90 -7.90
N ALA A 585 17.23 -13.03 -7.40
CA ALA A 585 17.60 -14.36 -7.93
C ALA A 585 17.32 -14.51 -9.44
N ASP A 586 16.41 -13.67 -9.97
CA ASP A 586 15.98 -13.56 -11.36
C ASP A 586 16.66 -12.44 -12.17
N GLY A 587 17.56 -11.66 -11.55
CA GLY A 587 18.26 -10.52 -12.16
C GLY A 587 17.39 -9.30 -12.45
N ARG A 588 16.16 -9.22 -11.93
CA ARG A 588 15.23 -8.08 -12.11
C ARG A 588 14.50 -7.66 -10.82
N ARG A 589 14.80 -6.44 -10.36
CA ARG A 589 14.12 -5.80 -9.22
C ARG A 589 12.71 -5.26 -9.52
N TYR A 590 12.39 -5.02 -10.80
CA TYR A 590 11.13 -4.43 -11.25
C TYR A 590 10.58 -5.19 -12.46
N CYS A 591 9.40 -4.81 -12.97
CA CYS A 591 8.89 -5.39 -14.21
C CYS A 591 9.89 -5.16 -15.37
N GLY A 592 9.97 -6.15 -16.25
CA GLY A 592 10.79 -6.11 -17.45
C GLY A 592 9.93 -6.18 -18.70
N PRO A 593 10.54 -6.18 -19.88
CA PRO A 593 9.85 -6.57 -21.11
C PRO A 593 9.12 -7.90 -20.92
N VAL A 594 7.93 -8.03 -21.49
CA VAL A 594 7.07 -9.21 -21.29
C VAL A 594 7.69 -10.53 -21.77
N ASP A 595 8.63 -10.45 -22.71
CA ASP A 595 9.36 -11.58 -23.29
C ASP A 595 10.78 -11.74 -22.69
N ALA A 596 11.06 -11.08 -21.55
CA ALA A 596 12.38 -11.10 -20.92
C ALA A 596 12.82 -12.49 -20.43
N PHE A 597 11.86 -13.38 -20.18
CA PHE A 597 12.09 -14.72 -19.64
C PHE A 597 11.56 -15.77 -20.61
N PRO A 598 12.35 -16.18 -21.61
CA PRO A 598 11.91 -17.13 -22.65
C PRO A 598 11.66 -18.54 -22.12
N GLU A 599 12.02 -18.82 -20.87
CA GLU A 599 11.74 -20.08 -20.18
C GLU A 599 10.47 -20.04 -19.32
N ASP A 600 9.92 -18.86 -19.04
CA ASP A 600 8.59 -18.70 -18.44
C ASP A 600 7.51 -18.92 -19.50
N VAL A 601 7.43 -20.15 -20.00
CA VAL A 601 6.50 -20.54 -21.07
C VAL A 601 5.75 -21.80 -20.66
N SER A 602 4.42 -21.72 -20.70
CA SER A 602 3.56 -22.85 -20.38
C SER A 602 3.63 -23.95 -21.43
N LYS A 603 3.11 -25.15 -21.11
CA LYS A 603 3.00 -26.26 -22.09
C LYS A 603 2.18 -25.92 -23.33
N TYR A 604 1.37 -24.85 -23.28
CA TYR A 604 0.61 -24.35 -24.42
C TYR A 604 1.37 -23.30 -25.25
N GLY A 605 2.49 -22.78 -24.75
CA GLY A 605 3.25 -21.72 -25.39
C GLY A 605 2.92 -20.32 -24.90
N VAL A 606 2.26 -20.17 -23.74
CA VAL A 606 1.93 -18.85 -23.17
C VAL A 606 3.06 -18.38 -22.27
N GLY A 607 3.57 -17.18 -22.53
CA GLY A 607 4.69 -16.57 -21.83
C GLY A 607 4.29 -15.65 -20.68
N GLY A 608 5.20 -15.47 -19.71
CA GLY A 608 5.08 -14.41 -18.69
C GLY A 608 3.97 -14.64 -17.66
N LEU A 609 3.60 -15.88 -17.37
CA LEU A 609 2.53 -16.21 -16.42
C LEU A 609 3.04 -16.34 -14.99
N ALA A 610 4.36 -16.45 -14.80
CA ALA A 610 4.98 -16.46 -13.49
C ALA A 610 5.64 -15.11 -13.19
N GLY A 611 5.03 -14.34 -12.30
CA GLY A 611 5.60 -13.10 -11.80
C GLY A 611 5.49 -11.95 -12.80
N ASN A 612 6.51 -11.10 -12.85
CA ASN A 612 6.51 -9.82 -13.58
C ASN A 612 5.44 -8.87 -13.03
N VAL A 613 4.19 -8.95 -13.49
CA VAL A 613 3.06 -8.20 -12.94
C VAL A 613 1.89 -9.12 -12.62
N SER A 614 1.10 -8.76 -11.61
CA SER A 614 -0.13 -9.47 -11.34
C SER A 614 -1.16 -9.10 -12.39
N GLU A 615 -1.93 -10.07 -12.85
CA GLU A 615 -2.81 -9.88 -14.00
C GLU A 615 -4.27 -9.87 -13.60
N TRP A 616 -5.01 -8.85 -14.04
CA TRP A 616 -6.47 -8.79 -13.92
C TRP A 616 -7.16 -9.95 -14.64
N THR A 617 -8.16 -10.53 -13.98
CA THR A 617 -9.07 -11.52 -14.57
C THR A 617 -10.50 -11.00 -14.62
N ALA A 618 -11.35 -11.64 -15.43
CA ALA A 618 -12.79 -11.38 -15.46
C ALA A 618 -13.52 -11.92 -14.22
N THR A 619 -12.87 -12.73 -13.38
CA THR A 619 -13.51 -13.37 -12.22
C THR A 619 -13.56 -12.41 -11.04
N TRP A 620 -14.74 -12.32 -10.41
CA TRP A 620 -14.97 -11.55 -9.20
C TRP A 620 -15.33 -12.50 -8.05
N SER A 621 -14.71 -12.32 -6.89
CA SER A 621 -14.91 -13.17 -5.70
C SER A 621 -15.07 -12.33 -4.45
N THR A 622 -15.81 -12.84 -3.48
CA THR A 622 -15.86 -12.26 -2.14
C THR A 622 -14.58 -12.62 -1.37
N GLY A 623 -14.15 -11.72 -0.47
CA GLY A 623 -13.03 -11.96 0.43
C GLY A 623 -13.49 -12.62 1.74
N PRO A 624 -12.60 -13.31 2.48
CA PRO A 624 -12.97 -13.88 3.79
C PRO A 624 -13.45 -12.82 4.78
N ASP A 625 -12.88 -11.62 4.70
CA ASP A 625 -13.20 -10.49 5.58
C ASP A 625 -14.39 -9.66 5.07
N ASN A 626 -14.82 -9.85 3.82
CA ASN A 626 -15.87 -9.10 3.14
C ASN A 626 -16.78 -10.04 2.32
N PRO A 627 -17.62 -10.85 2.97
CA PRO A 627 -18.43 -11.89 2.31
C PRO A 627 -19.54 -11.33 1.41
N ASP A 628 -19.95 -10.08 1.60
CA ASP A 628 -21.04 -9.45 0.86
C ASP A 628 -20.55 -8.59 -0.33
N GLN A 629 -19.24 -8.37 -0.44
CA GLN A 629 -18.64 -7.55 -1.50
C GLN A 629 -17.74 -8.38 -2.40
N LYS A 630 -17.99 -8.32 -3.71
CA LYS A 630 -17.14 -8.99 -4.70
C LYS A 630 -16.04 -8.06 -5.18
N PHE A 631 -14.84 -8.61 -5.32
CA PHE A 631 -13.67 -7.94 -5.85
C PHE A 631 -13.08 -8.72 -7.03
N PRO A 632 -12.55 -8.04 -8.05
CA PRO A 632 -11.87 -8.72 -9.15
C PRO A 632 -10.64 -9.46 -8.64
N ILE A 633 -10.40 -10.65 -9.20
CA ILE A 633 -9.26 -11.49 -8.86
C ILE A 633 -8.06 -11.17 -9.74
N LYS A 634 -6.88 -11.09 -9.12
CA LYS A 634 -5.58 -11.03 -9.78
C LYS A 634 -4.83 -12.36 -9.66
N ARG A 635 -4.08 -12.71 -10.71
CA ARG A 635 -3.28 -13.94 -10.82
C ARG A 635 -1.81 -13.64 -11.13
N GLY A 636 -0.96 -14.67 -11.13
CA GLY A 636 0.44 -14.56 -11.62
C GLY A 636 1.47 -14.04 -10.62
N ALA A 637 1.08 -13.44 -9.49
CA ALA A 637 2.01 -12.72 -8.60
C ALA A 637 2.73 -11.58 -9.34
N SER A 638 3.81 -11.01 -8.81
CA SER A 638 4.52 -9.90 -9.45
C SER A 638 5.92 -9.75 -8.90
N PHE A 639 6.75 -8.89 -9.49
CA PHE A 639 8.06 -8.51 -8.96
C PHE A 639 8.02 -7.96 -7.52
N ALA A 640 6.85 -7.50 -7.05
CA ALA A 640 6.65 -6.98 -5.70
C ALA A 640 6.25 -8.08 -4.69
N THR A 641 6.07 -9.32 -5.13
CA THR A 641 5.68 -10.44 -4.26
C THR A 641 6.91 -10.97 -3.53
N LYS A 642 6.93 -10.85 -2.19
CA LYS A 642 8.12 -11.17 -1.38
C LYS A 642 8.16 -12.60 -0.81
N GLU A 643 7.01 -13.25 -0.66
CA GLU A 643 6.93 -14.62 -0.15
C GLU A 643 5.85 -15.43 -0.89
N GLY A 644 6.08 -16.72 -1.07
CA GLY A 644 5.04 -17.69 -1.48
C GLY A 644 4.51 -17.55 -2.91
N PHE A 645 5.39 -17.55 -3.92
CA PHE A 645 4.94 -17.66 -5.32
C PHE A 645 4.20 -18.99 -5.54
N GLN A 646 2.97 -18.90 -6.05
CA GLN A 646 2.17 -20.04 -6.48
C GLN A 646 1.26 -19.60 -7.62
N LEU A 647 1.19 -20.40 -8.70
CA LEU A 647 0.27 -20.15 -9.80
C LEU A 647 -1.21 -20.26 -9.38
N THR A 648 -1.50 -20.97 -8.28
CA THR A 648 -2.84 -21.15 -7.69
C THR A 648 -3.30 -19.97 -6.83
N ALA A 649 -2.37 -19.10 -6.40
CA ALA A 649 -2.68 -18.03 -5.46
C ALA A 649 -3.72 -17.05 -6.04
N ARG A 650 -4.89 -17.01 -5.39
CA ARG A 650 -5.97 -16.05 -5.67
C ARG A 650 -5.70 -14.77 -4.89
N ARG A 651 -5.59 -13.63 -5.59
CA ARG A 651 -5.38 -12.32 -4.94
C ARG A 651 -6.56 -11.40 -5.24
N PRO A 652 -7.61 -11.38 -4.40
CA PRO A 652 -8.68 -10.39 -4.55
C PRO A 652 -8.09 -8.98 -4.41
N ALA A 653 -8.50 -8.08 -5.31
CA ALA A 653 -8.13 -6.67 -5.19
C ALA A 653 -8.84 -5.99 -4.02
N LYS A 654 -8.32 -4.84 -3.59
CA LYS A 654 -8.99 -3.97 -2.61
C LYS A 654 -10.20 -3.27 -3.22
N SER A 655 -10.17 -3.01 -4.52
CA SER A 655 -11.28 -2.50 -5.31
C SER A 655 -11.02 -2.71 -6.80
N ALA A 656 -12.05 -2.59 -7.64
CA ALA A 656 -11.89 -2.58 -9.09
C ALA A 656 -11.16 -1.33 -9.63
N GLY A 657 -11.06 -0.26 -8.82
CA GLY A 657 -10.30 0.95 -9.12
C GLY A 657 -8.86 0.92 -8.58
N GLU A 658 -8.41 -0.20 -8.01
CA GLU A 658 -7.02 -0.35 -7.57
C GLU A 658 -6.10 -0.29 -8.79
N ALA A 659 -5.09 0.58 -8.75
CA ALA A 659 -4.07 0.70 -9.79
C ALA A 659 -2.69 0.76 -9.13
N THR A 660 -1.79 -0.16 -9.50
CA THR A 660 -0.44 -0.23 -8.90
C THR A 660 0.64 -0.43 -9.95
N LEU A 661 1.90 -0.18 -9.57
CA LEU A 661 3.08 -0.37 -10.43
C LEU A 661 3.37 -1.85 -10.76
N TRP A 662 2.71 -2.78 -10.08
CA TRP A 662 2.93 -4.22 -10.19
C TRP A 662 1.67 -4.97 -10.62
N THR A 663 0.67 -4.26 -11.15
CA THR A 663 -0.56 -4.85 -11.71
C THR A 663 -0.68 -4.46 -13.17
N GLY A 664 -0.86 -5.46 -14.03
CA GLY A 664 -1.14 -5.34 -15.45
C GLY A 664 -2.26 -6.32 -15.83
N PHE A 665 -2.28 -6.76 -17.09
CA PHE A 665 -3.27 -7.72 -17.58
C PHE A 665 -2.86 -8.31 -18.93
N ARG A 666 -3.53 -9.41 -19.29
CA ARG A 666 -3.58 -9.93 -20.66
C ARG A 666 -5.02 -10.11 -21.11
N THR A 667 -5.22 -10.39 -22.40
CA THR A 667 -6.55 -10.56 -22.98
C THR A 667 -6.81 -12.01 -23.39
N ALA A 668 -8.08 -12.36 -23.53
CA ALA A 668 -8.57 -13.64 -24.04
C ALA A 668 -9.67 -13.42 -25.08
N SER A 669 -9.89 -14.40 -25.96
CA SER A 669 -10.90 -14.33 -27.01
C SER A 669 -11.51 -15.71 -27.27
N ASP A 670 -12.83 -15.75 -27.43
CA ASP A 670 -13.55 -16.96 -27.87
C ASP A 670 -13.47 -17.15 -29.40
N GLN A 671 -13.03 -16.12 -30.12
CA GLN A 671 -12.88 -16.12 -31.57
C GLN A 671 -11.41 -16.16 -31.98
N ASP A 672 -11.15 -16.78 -33.13
CA ASP A 672 -9.86 -16.73 -33.81
C ASP A 672 -9.45 -15.28 -34.06
N PRO A 673 -8.35 -14.79 -33.45
CA PRO A 673 -7.92 -13.40 -33.56
C PRO A 673 -7.61 -12.98 -34.99
N ALA A 674 -7.21 -13.92 -35.85
CA ALA A 674 -7.00 -13.66 -37.28
C ALA A 674 -8.29 -13.31 -38.04
N ARG A 675 -9.46 -13.53 -37.42
CA ARG A 675 -10.78 -13.20 -37.97
C ARG A 675 -11.39 -11.92 -37.38
N LEU A 676 -10.76 -11.35 -36.36
CA LEU A 676 -11.20 -10.10 -35.77
C LEU A 676 -10.81 -8.92 -36.68
N PRO A 677 -11.70 -7.94 -36.88
CA PRO A 677 -11.36 -6.74 -37.63
C PRO A 677 -10.30 -5.91 -36.87
N ASP A 678 -9.49 -5.16 -37.61
CA ASP A 678 -8.56 -4.20 -37.00
C ASP A 678 -9.36 -3.22 -36.11
N PRO A 679 -9.05 -3.12 -34.80
CA PRO A 679 -9.79 -2.28 -33.86
C PRO A 679 -9.75 -0.78 -34.24
N ALA A 680 -8.71 -0.33 -34.95
CA ALA A 680 -8.65 1.03 -35.50
C ALA A 680 -9.55 1.22 -36.74
N ALA A 681 -9.91 0.14 -37.42
CA ALA A 681 -10.77 0.16 -38.63
C ALA A 681 -12.25 -0.15 -38.33
N ALA A 682 -12.56 -0.70 -37.16
CA ALA A 682 -13.92 -1.09 -36.77
C ALA A 682 -14.77 0.11 -36.33
N ASN A 683 -15.37 0.81 -37.30
CA ASN A 683 -16.46 1.75 -37.04
C ASN A 683 -17.79 0.99 -36.94
N ALA A 684 -18.42 1.01 -35.76
CA ALA A 684 -19.78 0.58 -35.39
C ALA A 684 -19.91 -0.75 -34.59
N PRO A 685 -20.86 -0.83 -33.63
CA PRO A 685 -20.79 -1.73 -32.46
C PRO A 685 -21.28 -3.16 -32.75
N GLN A 686 -20.60 -4.14 -32.14
CA GLN A 686 -21.15 -5.48 -31.93
C GLN A 686 -21.96 -5.51 -30.61
N PRO A 687 -23.10 -6.23 -30.57
CA PRO A 687 -24.00 -6.21 -29.42
C PRO A 687 -23.37 -6.93 -28.22
N ALA A 688 -23.49 -6.30 -27.05
CA ALA A 688 -23.08 -6.84 -25.76
C ALA A 688 -23.62 -8.26 -25.57
N ALA A 689 -22.75 -9.19 -25.14
CA ALA A 689 -23.18 -10.46 -24.59
C ALA A 689 -24.07 -10.17 -23.38
N GLN A 690 -25.34 -10.61 -23.45
CA GLN A 690 -26.31 -10.40 -22.39
C GLN A 690 -25.86 -11.11 -21.11
N PRO A 691 -25.94 -10.47 -19.93
CA PRO A 691 -25.82 -11.18 -18.67
C PRO A 691 -27.01 -12.14 -18.54
N LYS A 692 -26.73 -13.41 -18.23
CA LYS A 692 -27.76 -14.39 -17.87
C LYS A 692 -28.48 -13.88 -16.62
N ALA A 693 -29.74 -13.48 -16.79
CA ALA A 693 -30.64 -13.15 -15.70
C ALA A 693 -30.92 -14.41 -14.85
N GLU A 694 -30.65 -14.33 -13.55
CA GLU A 694 -31.23 -15.22 -12.56
C GLU A 694 -32.71 -14.87 -12.39
N GLY A 695 -33.58 -15.87 -12.56
CA GLY A 695 -35.01 -15.79 -12.27
C GLY A 695 -35.90 -16.19 -13.44
N GLY A 696 -36.39 -17.44 -13.42
CA GLY A 696 -37.48 -17.87 -14.30
C GLY A 696 -37.52 -19.37 -14.54
N GLU A 697 -38.39 -20.05 -13.80
CA GLU A 697 -39.15 -21.28 -14.11
C GLU A 697 -38.51 -22.38 -14.97
N THR A 698 -38.53 -23.60 -14.41
CA THR A 698 -38.13 -24.86 -15.03
C THR A 698 -38.86 -25.07 -16.37
N PRO A 699 -38.16 -25.24 -17.51
CA PRO A 699 -38.80 -25.62 -18.76
C PRO A 699 -39.13 -27.13 -18.73
N PRO A 700 -40.25 -27.57 -19.32
CA PRO A 700 -40.62 -28.99 -19.36
C PRO A 700 -39.65 -29.77 -20.27
N PRO A 701 -39.43 -31.07 -20.01
CA PRO A 701 -38.49 -31.87 -20.79
C PRO A 701 -38.99 -32.02 -22.23
N ALA A 702 -38.10 -31.74 -23.20
CA ALA A 702 -38.33 -32.03 -24.61
C ALA A 702 -38.33 -33.56 -24.86
N PRO A 703 -39.14 -34.06 -25.81
CA PRO A 703 -39.49 -35.47 -25.94
C PRO A 703 -38.37 -36.32 -26.54
N GLU A 704 -38.28 -37.58 -26.08
CA GLU A 704 -37.37 -38.60 -26.59
C GLU A 704 -37.49 -38.80 -28.12
N PRO A 705 -36.38 -39.03 -28.84
CA PRO A 705 -36.44 -39.37 -30.26
C PRO A 705 -36.97 -40.79 -30.46
N ALA A 706 -38.02 -40.91 -31.28
CA ALA A 706 -38.64 -42.16 -31.71
C ALA A 706 -37.67 -43.05 -32.53
N PRO A 707 -37.83 -44.39 -32.48
CA PRO A 707 -36.88 -45.34 -33.05
C PRO A 707 -37.00 -45.48 -34.58
N THR A 708 -35.86 -45.52 -35.26
CA THR A 708 -35.76 -45.83 -36.70
C THR A 708 -35.88 -47.35 -36.93
N PRO A 709 -36.66 -47.83 -37.93
CA PRO A 709 -36.89 -49.25 -38.15
C PRO A 709 -35.71 -49.97 -38.81
N ALA A 710 -35.51 -51.23 -38.42
CA ALA A 710 -34.51 -52.16 -38.93
C ALA A 710 -34.77 -52.60 -40.39
N PRO A 711 -33.72 -52.93 -41.17
CA PRO A 711 -33.82 -53.79 -42.33
C PRO A 711 -33.48 -55.25 -41.99
N GLU A 712 -34.26 -56.18 -42.54
CA GLU A 712 -34.08 -57.63 -42.46
C GLU A 712 -33.87 -58.21 -43.89
N PRO A 713 -33.44 -59.47 -44.10
CA PRO A 713 -32.06 -59.96 -43.99
C PRO A 713 -31.57 -60.70 -45.26
N LYS A 714 -30.30 -61.13 -45.31
CA LYS A 714 -29.79 -62.26 -46.14
C LYS A 714 -28.46 -62.82 -45.59
N PRO A 715 -28.08 -64.09 -45.88
CA PRO A 715 -27.85 -65.08 -44.81
C PRO A 715 -26.42 -65.66 -44.71
N ALA A 716 -26.13 -66.12 -43.49
CA ALA A 716 -25.34 -67.26 -43.01
C ALA A 716 -24.13 -67.82 -43.80
N GLU A 717 -22.99 -67.89 -43.10
CA GLU A 717 -21.98 -68.97 -43.00
C GLU A 717 -20.96 -68.49 -41.94
N GLY A 718 -20.42 -69.22 -40.96
CA GLY A 718 -20.47 -70.61 -40.49
C GLY A 718 -19.30 -70.79 -39.48
N ASN A 719 -19.54 -71.56 -38.41
CA ASN A 719 -18.57 -72.24 -37.51
C ASN A 719 -17.48 -71.46 -36.74
N ALA A 720 -17.52 -71.48 -35.39
CA ALA A 720 -16.99 -72.55 -34.52
C ALA A 720 -16.85 -72.08 -33.06
N THR A 721 -17.19 -72.95 -32.10
CA THR A 721 -17.04 -72.84 -30.64
C THR A 721 -15.90 -73.78 -30.17
N PRO A 722 -15.65 -74.06 -28.86
CA PRO A 722 -15.43 -73.24 -27.64
C PRO A 722 -14.11 -73.60 -26.90
N ALA A 723 -13.74 -72.86 -25.83
CA ALA A 723 -13.15 -73.47 -24.61
C ALA A 723 -13.17 -72.51 -23.40
N ALA A 724 -13.61 -73.02 -22.25
CA ALA A 724 -13.45 -72.51 -20.88
C ALA A 724 -12.93 -73.70 -20.01
N PRO A 725 -12.84 -73.71 -18.64
CA PRO A 725 -12.81 -72.67 -17.59
C PRO A 725 -11.82 -72.99 -16.40
N ALA A 726 -12.01 -72.27 -15.25
CA ALA A 726 -11.68 -72.58 -13.83
C ALA A 726 -10.28 -72.16 -13.30
N SER A 727 -10.06 -71.63 -12.08
CA SER A 727 -10.73 -71.85 -10.78
C SER A 727 -10.34 -70.78 -9.72
N GLU A 728 -11.27 -70.43 -8.82
CA GLU A 728 -11.08 -69.87 -7.45
C GLU A 728 -10.78 -71.02 -6.43
N PRO A 729 -10.62 -70.87 -5.07
CA PRO A 729 -10.98 -69.77 -4.14
C PRO A 729 -10.10 -69.48 -2.86
N ALA A 730 -10.51 -68.41 -2.14
CA ALA A 730 -10.62 -68.18 -0.67
C ALA A 730 -9.41 -68.15 0.31
N ALA A 731 -9.28 -67.07 1.11
CA ALA A 731 -9.70 -66.96 2.53
C ALA A 731 -8.99 -65.81 3.31
N ASP A 732 -9.73 -65.21 4.24
CA ASP A 732 -9.55 -63.95 5.03
C ASP A 732 -9.01 -64.26 6.47
N PRO A 733 -9.07 -63.40 7.54
CA PRO A 733 -8.45 -62.09 7.88
C PRO A 733 -7.72 -62.05 9.28
N ALA A 734 -7.22 -60.85 9.68
CA ALA A 734 -7.24 -60.23 11.04
C ALA A 734 -5.92 -59.91 11.83
N ALA A 735 -5.61 -58.59 11.97
CA ALA A 735 -5.36 -57.75 13.20
C ALA A 735 -4.28 -58.09 14.29
N PRO A 736 -3.81 -57.15 15.17
CA PRO A 736 -3.55 -55.68 15.06
C PRO A 736 -2.21 -55.26 15.82
N PRO A 737 -2.01 -54.08 16.50
CA PRO A 737 -0.73 -53.33 16.46
C PRO A 737 0.04 -53.24 17.82
N ALA A 738 1.25 -52.67 17.83
CA ALA A 738 1.97 -52.32 19.07
C ALA A 738 2.87 -51.07 18.94
N THR A 739 2.74 -50.16 19.91
CA THR A 739 3.65 -49.09 20.36
C THR A 739 3.98 -49.34 21.85
N PRO A 740 4.82 -48.57 22.56
CA PRO A 740 6.09 -47.88 22.26
C PRO A 740 7.21 -48.31 23.26
N SER A 741 8.45 -47.79 23.14
CA SER A 741 9.43 -47.88 24.24
C SER A 741 10.29 -46.61 24.34
N ALA A 742 10.48 -46.18 25.59
CA ALA A 742 11.16 -44.97 26.02
C ALA A 742 12.57 -45.24 26.62
N ASN A 743 13.37 -44.17 26.65
CA ASN A 743 14.50 -43.84 27.57
C ASN A 743 15.86 -44.57 27.43
N PRO A 744 16.98 -44.00 27.95
CA PRO A 744 17.13 -42.84 28.87
C PRO A 744 18.25 -41.80 28.55
N ALA A 745 18.28 -40.69 29.32
CA ALA A 745 19.40 -39.73 29.51
C ALA A 745 20.36 -40.22 30.65
N PRO A 746 21.37 -39.47 31.18
CA PRO A 746 22.01 -38.17 30.83
C PRO A 746 23.58 -38.17 30.88
N ASP A 747 24.19 -36.97 30.95
CA ASP A 747 25.58 -36.55 31.28
C ASP A 747 26.57 -36.29 30.12
N GLN A 748 26.73 -35.01 29.73
CA GLN A 748 27.91 -34.15 30.02
C GLN A 748 27.73 -32.72 29.54
#